data_AF-A0A9P8CKC9-F1
#
_entry.id   AF-A0A9P8CKC9-F1
#
_cell.length_a   1.000
_cell.length_b   1.000
_cell.length_c   1.000
_cell.angle_alpha   90.00
_cell.angle_beta   90.00
_cell.angle_gamma   90.00
#
_symmetry.space_group_name_H-M   'P 1'
#
loop_
_entity.id
_entity.type
_entity.pdbx_description
1 polymer ?
#
loop_
_entity_poly.entity_id
_entity_poly.type
_entity_poly.pdbx_seq_one_letter_code
_entity_poly.pdbx_strand_id
1 'polypeptide(L)'
;MAPLERHHVLDYGARLQALQRVGGIAQRPLTLSEKLLYSHLIHEHDEWSLGDIERGQTILRLRPDRVACHDATATMALLQFISAGLPRVQVPTSIHSDHLIVAEHGAEQDLERASSDHREVYSFLASASKKYGIGYWKAGAGIIHTTIFENYAFPGGLMIGTDSHTPNAGGMGMLGIGVGGSDAVDAMAGLPWELVCPKVIGIHITGELQGWSSSKDIICKLAGILSVSGGKGKILEFFGPGVRTLGATAMATICNMSAEVGSTSCIFPYSESMGRYLSATKRDNIARYAESFKETLLTADEGSDQYYDDVIHIDLTTLEPHINGPFTPDLHHPLSQFKAHIRESSWPSNISHSMVGSCTNSSYEDLEKVHNLVQQAKNAGMSRPKTPFLVSPGSEQIRATAEDAGILGGLRDAGAVVLSNSFNRNFTGRHDGNPATHSFVTSPEIATAFAYAGDLSFNPSTDSITVVGDSGATTEFRFTPPTAQELPDAFIAGNDLYQAPVLENTGQYRVEIDENSDRLELLEPFPAWMDGRASEMQVLVKVAGKCTTDHISPAGPWYNYRGHLTNISHNMLLGASNSFLPENTSLDMIGKTKDPADGELKLIHEAARNMKNKGLKWCIIGDNNYGEGSSREHAALEPRFLGGTAVIAKSFARIHETNLKKQGMLPLTFDDPADYDKIREGDVITVLGVDGKELQPENGVAVLPGSFNRSVFDAPHESVTSDEDLTDANIFLNQTQFIAYDKKFFDIIGPKAKVNHVQTLAFQTHEAPCYNSDTKQLFFVEWGPPGGEKGVHSWQYMLDTATNELRNITTDPPTINAHGCVIYNKRMYVVTDGGPKETGQLVKIDPKTLKKEVLLNNFYQQPFLGFNYLDVDRQGNFWLTDSKSGYGRDIVPFANPTNPTVYRVDGKTMRPKVVHITTGNANGVAIADSEHGQVIYLPDTGVSEFKPVSQKNAFGNRGLYAFDVGQNGILTNQRLLNNPIGYFYDGLRVSRNGWIFAGAGDGVDVIDPGTGLALGTIRIGGGENVALEQQIAKVKI
;
A
#
# COMPACT_ATOMS: atom_id res chain seq x y z
N MET A 1 12.69 14.25 -30.28
CA MET A 1 13.01 13.92 -28.87
C MET A 1 14.51 13.93 -28.64
N ALA A 2 15.32 13.25 -29.46
CA ALA A 2 16.79 13.28 -29.36
C ALA A 2 17.48 13.30 -30.75
N PRO A 3 18.75 13.75 -30.86
CA PRO A 3 19.51 13.71 -32.11
C PRO A 3 19.62 12.30 -32.73
N LEU A 4 19.66 11.28 -31.87
CA LEU A 4 19.75 9.86 -32.23
C LEU A 4 18.38 9.22 -32.55
N GLU A 5 17.28 9.94 -32.33
CA GLU A 5 15.91 9.44 -32.45
C GLU A 5 15.08 10.39 -33.33
N ARG A 6 15.60 10.70 -34.53
CA ARG A 6 15.01 11.71 -35.44
C ARG A 6 13.57 11.43 -35.85
N HIS A 7 13.13 10.19 -35.75
CA HIS A 7 11.76 9.76 -36.09
C HIS A 7 10.75 9.98 -34.95
N HIS A 8 11.22 10.29 -33.74
CA HIS A 8 10.37 10.56 -32.58
C HIS A 8 10.33 12.07 -32.32
N VAL A 9 9.16 12.69 -32.53
CA VAL A 9 8.98 14.14 -32.44
C VAL A 9 8.63 14.52 -31.00
N LEU A 10 9.25 15.59 -30.50
CA LEU A 10 8.87 16.19 -29.22
C LEU A 10 7.69 17.13 -29.47
N ASP A 11 6.56 16.91 -28.79
CA ASP A 11 5.33 17.69 -28.96
C ASP A 11 4.80 18.21 -27.62
N TYR A 12 5.30 19.37 -27.19
CA TYR A 12 4.79 20.04 -26.00
C TYR A 12 3.35 20.53 -26.15
N GLY A 13 2.88 20.78 -27.38
CA GLY A 13 1.49 21.16 -27.63
C GLY A 13 0.53 20.04 -27.26
N ALA A 14 0.81 18.82 -27.71
CA ALA A 14 0.04 17.64 -27.33
C ALA A 14 0.10 17.37 -25.81
N ARG A 15 1.26 17.55 -25.17
CA ARG A 15 1.41 17.40 -23.70
C ARG A 15 0.59 18.43 -22.93
N LEU A 16 0.61 19.69 -23.36
CA LEU A 16 -0.20 20.74 -22.76
C LEU A 16 -1.70 20.47 -22.94
N GLN A 17 -2.12 19.97 -24.10
CA GLN A 17 -3.52 19.57 -24.33
C GLN A 17 -3.93 18.37 -23.46
N ALA A 18 -3.05 17.40 -23.23
CA ALA A 18 -3.31 16.30 -22.29
C ALA A 18 -3.46 16.83 -20.85
N LEU A 19 -2.56 17.70 -20.41
CA LEU A 19 -2.65 18.34 -19.10
C LEU A 19 -3.96 19.14 -18.92
N GLN A 20 -4.35 19.92 -19.92
CA GLN A 20 -5.61 20.68 -19.92
C GLN A 20 -6.85 19.79 -19.84
N ARG A 21 -6.80 18.59 -20.43
CA ARG A 21 -7.88 17.60 -20.31
C ARG A 21 -8.06 17.11 -18.88
N VAL A 22 -6.98 16.91 -18.13
CA VAL A 22 -7.02 16.51 -16.71
C VAL A 22 -7.48 17.69 -15.83
N GLY A 23 -6.98 18.89 -16.13
CA GLY A 23 -7.16 20.08 -15.29
C GLY A 23 -8.51 20.78 -15.41
N GLY A 24 -9.20 20.72 -16.55
CA GLY A 24 -10.39 21.56 -16.80
C GLY A 24 -10.10 23.05 -16.58
N ILE A 25 -11.07 23.83 -16.07
CA ILE A 25 -10.75 25.12 -15.40
C ILE A 25 -10.10 24.74 -14.06
N ALA A 26 -8.76 24.69 -14.02
CA ALA A 26 -8.01 24.21 -12.86
C ALA A 26 -8.49 24.87 -11.55
N GLN A 27 -8.88 24.06 -10.56
CA GLN A 27 -9.29 24.54 -9.24
C GLN A 27 -8.08 24.92 -8.34
N ARG A 28 -6.86 24.54 -8.73
CA ARG A 28 -5.61 24.93 -8.06
C ARG A 28 -4.38 24.92 -9.00
N PRO A 29 -3.31 25.68 -8.68
CA PRO A 29 -1.97 25.53 -9.23
C PRO A 29 -1.40 24.10 -9.12
N LEU A 30 -0.66 23.66 -10.13
CA LEU A 30 0.03 22.36 -10.18
C LEU A 30 1.54 22.50 -9.96
N THR A 31 2.12 21.55 -9.24
CA THR A 31 3.58 21.42 -9.13
C THR A 31 4.19 20.98 -10.47
N LEU A 32 5.50 21.12 -10.65
CA LEU A 32 6.16 20.68 -11.89
C LEU A 32 5.99 19.17 -12.11
N SER A 33 6.21 18.38 -11.05
CA SER A 33 6.04 16.93 -11.05
C SER A 33 4.61 16.52 -11.42
N GLU A 34 3.59 17.22 -10.92
CA GLU A 34 2.19 16.99 -11.32
C GLU A 34 1.96 17.29 -12.81
N LYS A 35 2.43 18.44 -13.30
CA LYS A 35 2.30 18.79 -14.73
C LYS A 35 2.89 17.70 -15.63
N LEU A 36 4.05 17.17 -15.26
CA LEU A 36 4.75 16.13 -16.01
C LEU A 36 4.02 14.80 -15.91
N LEU A 37 3.62 14.34 -14.72
CA LEU A 37 2.87 13.08 -14.59
C LEU A 37 1.51 13.16 -15.33
N TYR A 38 0.76 14.24 -15.14
CA TYR A 38 -0.61 14.34 -15.65
C TYR A 38 -0.66 14.57 -17.15
N SER A 39 0.35 15.23 -17.74
CA SER A 39 0.50 15.32 -19.20
C SER A 39 0.90 13.99 -19.88
N HIS A 40 1.22 12.95 -19.09
CA HIS A 40 1.59 11.62 -19.55
C HIS A 40 0.54 10.54 -19.22
N LEU A 41 -0.62 10.93 -18.69
CA LEU A 41 -1.73 10.01 -18.46
C LEU A 41 -2.29 9.46 -19.78
N ILE A 42 -2.67 8.19 -19.76
CA ILE A 42 -3.35 7.54 -20.88
C ILE A 42 -4.84 7.84 -20.80
N HIS A 43 -5.39 8.43 -21.86
CA HIS A 43 -6.80 8.82 -21.97
C HIS A 43 -7.64 7.88 -22.85
N GLU A 44 -7.04 6.83 -23.42
CA GLU A 44 -7.72 5.91 -24.36
C GLU A 44 -8.78 5.04 -23.68
N HIS A 45 -8.61 4.77 -22.39
CA HIS A 45 -9.47 3.86 -21.61
C HIS A 45 -10.00 4.45 -20.30
N ASP A 46 -9.40 5.55 -19.82
CA ASP A 46 -9.70 6.15 -18.52
C ASP A 46 -10.00 7.64 -18.71
N GLU A 47 -11.06 8.13 -18.06
CA GLU A 47 -11.31 9.57 -17.90
C GLU A 47 -10.64 10.04 -16.61
N TRP A 48 -9.71 10.99 -16.74
CA TRP A 48 -8.98 11.55 -15.62
C TRP A 48 -9.47 12.95 -15.33
N SER A 49 -9.86 13.20 -14.08
CA SER A 49 -10.05 14.55 -13.56
C SER A 49 -9.11 14.80 -12.39
N LEU A 50 -8.69 16.05 -12.20
CA LEU A 50 -7.82 16.41 -11.07
C LEU A 50 -8.43 16.04 -9.71
N GLY A 51 -9.77 16.02 -9.59
CA GLY A 51 -10.46 15.65 -8.35
C GLY A 51 -10.37 14.15 -8.00
N ASP A 52 -10.08 13.30 -8.99
CA ASP A 52 -9.99 11.84 -8.82
C ASP A 52 -8.54 11.36 -8.57
N ILE A 53 -7.57 12.28 -8.66
CA ILE A 53 -6.15 11.97 -8.48
C ILE A 53 -5.72 12.35 -7.06
N GLU A 54 -5.60 11.34 -6.20
CA GLU A 54 -5.12 11.48 -4.83
C GLU A 54 -3.67 11.00 -4.70
N ARG A 55 -2.78 11.92 -4.27
CA ARG A 55 -1.37 11.60 -4.02
C ARG A 55 -1.24 10.57 -2.90
N GLY A 56 -0.45 9.52 -3.16
CA GLY A 56 -0.19 8.40 -2.26
C GLY A 56 -1.19 7.24 -2.39
N GLN A 57 -2.23 7.38 -3.21
CA GLN A 57 -3.30 6.38 -3.33
C GLN A 57 -3.59 6.00 -4.78
N THR A 58 -3.93 6.97 -5.63
CA THR A 58 -4.36 6.69 -7.01
C THR A 58 -3.24 6.06 -7.83
N ILE A 59 -3.51 4.93 -8.48
CA ILE A 59 -2.59 4.30 -9.44
C ILE A 59 -2.72 5.01 -10.78
N LEU A 60 -1.71 5.80 -11.14
CA LEU A 60 -1.62 6.49 -12.43
C LEU A 60 -1.24 5.49 -13.52
N ARG A 61 -1.94 5.56 -14.66
CA ARG A 61 -1.58 4.82 -15.88
C ARG A 61 -0.90 5.75 -16.87
N LEU A 62 0.41 5.60 -16.99
CA LEU A 62 1.28 6.52 -17.67
C LEU A 62 1.84 5.92 -18.96
N ARG A 63 2.16 6.79 -19.91
CA ARG A 63 2.91 6.45 -21.13
C ARG A 63 4.26 7.18 -21.12
N PRO A 64 5.35 6.53 -20.67
CA PRO A 64 6.69 7.10 -20.73
C PRO A 64 7.09 7.45 -22.17
N ASP A 65 7.89 8.49 -22.36
CA ASP A 65 8.46 8.85 -23.67
C ASP A 65 9.53 7.86 -24.13
N ARG A 66 10.25 7.25 -23.17
CA ARG A 66 11.34 6.33 -23.46
C ARG A 66 11.63 5.36 -22.32
N VAL A 67 12.38 4.32 -22.67
CA VAL A 67 12.98 3.34 -21.76
C VAL A 67 14.51 3.37 -21.90
N ALA A 68 15.24 3.19 -20.80
CA ALA A 68 16.67 2.94 -20.84
C ALA A 68 17.07 1.77 -19.94
N CYS A 69 17.91 0.88 -20.43
CA CYS A 69 18.38 -0.27 -19.68
C CYS A 69 19.91 -0.33 -19.69
N HIS A 70 20.52 -0.86 -18.63
CA HIS A 70 21.95 -1.16 -18.61
C HIS A 70 22.17 -2.67 -18.73
N ASP A 71 23.30 -3.11 -19.29
CA ASP A 71 23.61 -4.52 -19.60
C ASP A 71 23.24 -5.55 -18.51
N ALA A 72 23.51 -5.25 -17.24
CA ALA A 72 23.20 -6.15 -16.13
C ALA A 72 21.69 -6.37 -15.87
N THR A 73 20.80 -5.44 -16.27
CA THR A 73 19.33 -5.60 -16.13
C THR A 73 18.65 -5.76 -17.48
N ALA A 74 19.19 -5.17 -18.55
CA ALA A 74 18.75 -5.29 -19.93
C ALA A 74 18.73 -6.75 -20.38
N THR A 75 19.68 -7.56 -19.91
CA THR A 75 19.75 -8.97 -20.31
C THR A 75 18.45 -9.70 -19.93
N MET A 76 18.01 -9.59 -18.68
CA MET A 76 16.77 -10.22 -18.21
C MET A 76 15.51 -9.54 -18.77
N ALA A 77 15.51 -8.22 -18.90
CA ALA A 77 14.40 -7.49 -19.52
C ALA A 77 14.18 -7.92 -20.99
N LEU A 78 15.24 -8.12 -21.76
CA LEU A 78 15.14 -8.59 -23.14
C LEU A 78 14.70 -10.05 -23.22
N LEU A 79 15.13 -10.93 -22.31
CA LEU A 79 14.63 -12.30 -22.25
C LEU A 79 13.11 -12.34 -22.00
N GLN A 80 12.60 -11.48 -21.12
CA GLN A 80 11.16 -11.31 -20.91
C GLN A 80 10.45 -10.74 -22.16
N PHE A 81 11.05 -9.74 -22.82
CA PHE A 81 10.50 -9.16 -24.05
C PHE A 81 10.46 -10.16 -25.22
N ILE A 82 11.47 -11.04 -25.32
CA ILE A 82 11.48 -12.16 -26.27
C ILE A 82 10.27 -13.06 -26.02
N SER A 83 9.98 -13.39 -24.77
CA SER A 83 8.82 -14.20 -24.37
C SER A 83 7.47 -13.52 -24.64
N ALA A 84 7.42 -12.18 -24.68
CA ALA A 84 6.22 -11.45 -25.09
C ALA A 84 5.86 -11.64 -26.58
N GLY A 85 6.81 -12.11 -27.40
CA GLY A 85 6.56 -12.45 -28.81
C GLY A 85 6.33 -11.25 -29.74
N LEU A 86 6.60 -10.02 -29.27
CA LEU A 86 6.43 -8.80 -30.06
C LEU A 86 7.59 -8.61 -31.05
N PRO A 87 7.31 -8.07 -32.26
CA PRO A 87 8.33 -7.93 -33.30
C PRO A 87 9.33 -6.78 -33.04
N ARG A 88 8.94 -5.78 -32.24
CA ARG A 88 9.76 -4.62 -31.87
C ARG A 88 9.17 -3.88 -30.67
N VAL A 89 10.00 -3.06 -30.02
CA VAL A 89 9.55 -2.17 -28.95
C VAL A 89 8.60 -1.08 -29.47
N GLN A 90 7.67 -0.62 -28.64
CA GLN A 90 6.67 0.40 -28.97
C GLN A 90 7.08 1.81 -28.55
N VAL A 91 8.08 1.95 -27.68
CA VAL A 91 8.66 3.22 -27.24
C VAL A 91 10.16 3.25 -27.49
N PRO A 92 10.77 4.41 -27.79
CA PRO A 92 12.22 4.57 -27.87
C PRO A 92 12.91 3.89 -26.70
N THR A 93 13.82 2.96 -27.01
CA THR A 93 14.54 2.18 -26.01
C THR A 93 16.02 2.21 -26.32
N SER A 94 16.86 2.35 -25.29
CA SER A 94 18.31 2.29 -25.39
C SER A 94 18.92 1.33 -24.36
N ILE A 95 19.90 0.53 -24.77
CA ILE A 95 20.70 -0.34 -23.89
C ILE A 95 22.12 0.21 -23.77
N HIS A 96 22.69 0.18 -22.57
CA HIS A 96 24.01 0.72 -22.25
C HIS A 96 24.88 -0.34 -21.57
N SER A 97 26.06 -0.62 -22.12
CA SER A 97 26.98 -1.62 -21.56
C SER A 97 28.03 -0.96 -20.65
N ASP A 98 27.73 -0.88 -19.36
CA ASP A 98 28.52 -0.17 -18.36
C ASP A 98 28.73 -0.91 -17.04
N HIS A 99 27.98 -1.98 -16.71
CA HIS A 99 28.12 -2.68 -15.43
C HIS A 99 29.03 -3.90 -15.47
N LEU A 100 29.28 -4.46 -16.65
CA LEU A 100 30.11 -5.66 -16.81
C LEU A 100 31.61 -5.35 -16.94
N ILE A 101 32.02 -4.08 -16.91
CA ILE A 101 33.44 -3.71 -16.96
C ILE A 101 34.00 -3.69 -15.53
N VAL A 102 34.90 -4.63 -15.22
CA VAL A 102 35.59 -4.73 -13.93
C VAL A 102 36.83 -3.85 -13.94
N ALA A 103 36.94 -2.93 -12.98
CA ALA A 103 38.11 -2.07 -12.81
C ALA A 103 39.24 -2.80 -12.07
N GLU A 104 40.43 -2.90 -12.69
CA GLU A 104 41.61 -3.54 -12.07
C GLU A 104 42.93 -2.89 -12.47
N HIS A 105 43.15 -2.67 -13.77
CA HIS A 105 44.43 -2.18 -14.28
C HIS A 105 44.35 -0.82 -15.00
N GLY A 106 43.13 -0.32 -15.23
CA GLY A 106 42.88 0.92 -15.96
C GLY A 106 42.05 0.68 -17.22
N ALA A 107 41.43 1.75 -17.72
CA ALA A 107 40.35 1.68 -18.71
C ALA A 107 40.67 0.84 -19.95
N GLU A 108 41.86 0.97 -20.54
CA GLU A 108 42.22 0.29 -21.78
C GLU A 108 42.25 -1.24 -21.61
N GLN A 109 42.98 -1.73 -20.62
CA GLN A 109 43.13 -3.17 -20.34
C GLN A 109 41.82 -3.77 -19.82
N ASP A 110 41.11 -3.03 -18.97
CA ASP A 110 39.85 -3.47 -18.39
C ASP A 110 38.73 -3.57 -19.45
N LEU A 111 38.71 -2.68 -20.45
CA LEU A 111 37.77 -2.74 -21.58
C LEU A 111 38.09 -3.88 -22.56
N GLU A 112 39.37 -4.12 -22.84
CA GLU A 112 39.80 -5.26 -23.67
C GLU A 112 39.38 -6.58 -23.02
N ARG A 113 39.65 -6.73 -21.71
CA ARG A 113 39.21 -7.89 -20.92
C ARG A 113 37.69 -8.04 -20.95
N ALA A 114 36.94 -6.98 -20.65
CA ALA A 114 35.47 -7.03 -20.65
C ALA A 114 34.90 -7.46 -22.01
N SER A 115 35.51 -6.99 -23.12
CA SER A 115 35.11 -7.35 -24.48
C SER A 115 35.32 -8.85 -24.78
N SER A 116 36.29 -9.48 -24.13
CA SER A 116 36.53 -10.92 -24.21
C SER A 116 35.60 -11.70 -23.27
N ASP A 117 35.61 -11.37 -21.98
CA ASP A 117 34.94 -12.13 -20.90
C ASP A 117 33.41 -12.06 -20.97
N HIS A 118 32.88 -11.03 -21.62
CA HIS A 118 31.44 -10.78 -21.74
C HIS A 118 30.98 -10.71 -23.19
N ARG A 119 31.80 -11.21 -24.13
CA ARG A 119 31.51 -11.23 -25.57
C ARG A 119 30.13 -11.79 -25.88
N GLU A 120 29.76 -12.90 -25.24
CA GLU A 120 28.47 -13.55 -25.45
C GLU A 120 27.29 -12.64 -25.08
N VAL A 121 27.33 -12.04 -23.89
CA VAL A 121 26.28 -11.12 -23.42
C VAL A 121 26.21 -9.89 -24.32
N TYR A 122 27.36 -9.31 -24.71
CA TYR A 122 27.38 -8.17 -25.62
C TYR A 122 26.85 -8.51 -27.02
N SER A 123 27.13 -9.71 -27.55
CA SER A 123 26.56 -10.20 -28.81
C SER A 123 25.04 -10.39 -28.71
N PHE A 124 24.55 -10.95 -27.60
CA PHE A 124 23.12 -11.05 -27.32
C PHE A 124 22.45 -9.68 -27.31
N LEU A 125 22.96 -8.73 -26.51
CA LEU A 125 22.39 -7.38 -26.41
C LEU A 125 22.43 -6.66 -27.77
N ALA A 126 23.53 -6.76 -28.51
CA ALA A 126 23.66 -6.15 -29.83
C ALA A 126 22.69 -6.74 -30.86
N SER A 127 22.56 -8.07 -30.91
CA SER A 127 21.68 -8.78 -31.86
C SER A 127 20.21 -8.61 -31.53
N ALA A 128 19.84 -8.69 -30.24
CA ALA A 128 18.50 -8.37 -29.74
C ALA A 128 18.13 -6.93 -30.07
N SER A 129 19.06 -5.99 -29.89
CA SER A 129 18.81 -4.58 -30.19
C SER A 129 18.51 -4.33 -31.67
N LYS A 130 19.24 -4.99 -32.57
CA LYS A 130 18.95 -4.94 -34.02
C LYS A 130 17.57 -5.51 -34.33
N LYS A 131 17.23 -6.66 -33.74
CA LYS A 131 15.97 -7.34 -34.01
C LYS A 131 14.76 -6.55 -33.50
N TYR A 132 14.85 -5.92 -32.33
CA TYR A 132 13.71 -5.27 -31.69
C TYR A 132 13.65 -3.76 -31.85
N GLY A 133 14.57 -3.16 -32.64
CA GLY A 133 14.57 -1.73 -32.93
C GLY A 133 15.03 -0.87 -31.76
N ILE A 134 16.06 -1.32 -31.03
CA ILE A 134 16.60 -0.69 -29.83
C ILE A 134 17.97 -0.08 -30.15
N GLY A 135 18.26 1.11 -29.62
CA GLY A 135 19.58 1.72 -29.71
C GLY A 135 20.55 1.06 -28.72
N TYR A 136 21.79 0.76 -29.12
CA TYR A 136 22.73 0.04 -28.27
C TYR A 136 24.07 0.79 -28.13
N TRP A 137 24.43 1.14 -26.90
CA TRP A 137 25.72 1.71 -26.56
C TRP A 137 26.66 0.60 -26.08
N LYS A 138 27.75 0.40 -26.84
CA LYS A 138 28.73 -0.64 -26.58
C LYS A 138 29.56 -0.35 -25.33
N ALA A 139 30.24 -1.38 -24.83
CA ALA A 139 31.20 -1.24 -23.74
C ALA A 139 32.21 -0.12 -24.03
N GLY A 140 32.42 0.75 -23.03
CA GLY A 140 33.27 1.94 -23.14
C GLY A 140 32.57 3.22 -23.61
N ALA A 141 31.30 3.16 -24.02
CA ALA A 141 30.54 4.35 -24.42
C ALA A 141 30.30 5.34 -23.26
N GLY A 142 30.11 4.81 -22.05
CA GLY A 142 29.81 5.61 -20.88
C GLY A 142 28.75 4.99 -19.99
N ILE A 143 28.62 5.57 -18.80
CA ILE A 143 27.63 5.18 -17.81
C ILE A 143 26.25 5.65 -18.29
N ILE A 144 25.24 4.78 -18.18
CA ILE A 144 23.87 4.96 -18.67
C ILE A 144 23.30 6.37 -18.41
N HIS A 145 23.48 6.90 -17.21
CA HIS A 145 22.89 8.19 -16.81
C HIS A 145 23.57 9.38 -17.48
N THR A 146 24.88 9.30 -17.68
CA THR A 146 25.66 10.33 -18.36
C THR A 146 25.34 10.36 -19.84
N THR A 147 25.32 9.18 -20.48
CA THR A 147 24.93 9.05 -21.90
C THR A 147 23.48 9.49 -22.12
N ILE A 148 22.57 9.20 -21.17
CA ILE A 148 21.21 9.77 -21.14
C ILE A 148 21.23 11.29 -21.07
N PHE A 149 21.97 11.86 -20.13
CA PHE A 149 21.99 13.31 -19.94
C PHE A 149 22.51 14.05 -21.19
N GLU A 150 23.55 13.51 -21.83
CA GLU A 150 24.18 14.03 -23.04
C GLU A 150 23.31 13.91 -24.30
N ASN A 151 22.50 12.85 -24.42
CA ASN A 151 21.88 12.49 -25.70
C ASN A 151 20.35 12.48 -25.67
N TYR A 152 19.75 12.08 -24.55
CA TYR A 152 18.35 11.65 -24.48
C TYR A 152 17.47 12.47 -23.53
N ALA A 153 18.04 13.04 -22.47
CA ALA A 153 17.28 13.83 -21.51
C ALA A 153 16.87 15.18 -22.12
N PHE A 154 15.62 15.59 -21.89
CA PHE A 154 15.09 16.89 -22.29
C PHE A 154 14.01 17.38 -21.31
N PRO A 155 13.82 18.69 -21.16
CA PRO A 155 12.83 19.25 -20.23
C PRO A 155 11.40 18.76 -20.51
N GLY A 156 10.66 18.39 -19.47
CA GLY A 156 9.25 18.00 -19.56
C GLY A 156 8.98 16.59 -20.08
N GLY A 157 10.00 15.79 -20.34
CA GLY A 157 9.84 14.38 -20.68
C GLY A 157 9.62 13.48 -19.46
N LEU A 158 9.10 12.28 -19.68
CA LEU A 158 8.99 11.19 -18.71
C LEU A 158 9.78 9.98 -19.20
N MET A 159 10.71 9.47 -18.39
CA MET A 159 11.40 8.22 -18.70
C MET A 159 11.41 7.25 -17.53
N ILE A 160 11.41 5.97 -17.88
CA ILE A 160 11.72 4.90 -16.95
C ILE A 160 13.05 4.25 -17.34
N GLY A 161 13.82 3.83 -16.35
CA GLY A 161 15.06 3.13 -16.57
C GLY A 161 15.22 1.95 -15.63
N THR A 162 15.83 0.86 -16.09
CA THR A 162 16.05 -0.33 -15.25
C THR A 162 17.16 -0.16 -14.21
N ASP A 163 17.38 1.08 -13.76
CA ASP A 163 18.42 1.52 -12.84
C ASP A 163 17.82 2.52 -11.83
N SER A 164 18.21 2.41 -10.55
CA SER A 164 17.70 3.27 -9.48
C SER A 164 18.08 4.74 -9.61
N HIS A 165 19.20 5.07 -10.27
CA HIS A 165 19.74 6.43 -10.41
C HIS A 165 19.23 7.14 -11.68
N THR A 166 18.25 6.55 -12.37
CA THR A 166 17.50 7.19 -13.47
C THR A 166 16.97 8.60 -13.12
N PRO A 167 16.63 8.94 -11.85
CA PRO A 167 16.34 10.31 -11.46
C PRO A 167 17.40 11.36 -11.84
N ASN A 168 18.64 10.98 -12.17
CA ASN A 168 19.66 11.87 -12.76
C ASN A 168 19.11 12.75 -13.91
N ALA A 169 18.17 12.24 -14.71
CA ALA A 169 17.52 12.98 -15.80
C ALA A 169 16.78 14.25 -15.32
N GLY A 170 16.41 14.32 -14.04
CA GLY A 170 15.78 15.47 -13.39
C GLY A 170 16.61 16.74 -13.40
N GLY A 171 17.94 16.63 -13.51
CA GLY A 171 18.83 17.77 -13.72
C GLY A 171 18.67 18.45 -15.08
N MET A 172 17.96 17.81 -16.02
CA MET A 172 17.57 18.35 -17.33
C MET A 172 16.06 18.64 -17.38
N GLY A 173 15.39 18.70 -16.22
CA GLY A 173 13.94 18.91 -16.13
C GLY A 173 13.11 17.75 -16.69
N MET A 174 13.70 16.57 -16.84
CA MET A 174 13.01 15.34 -17.27
C MET A 174 12.68 14.49 -16.05
N LEU A 175 11.45 13.99 -15.92
CA LEU A 175 11.11 13.10 -14.83
C LEU A 175 11.64 11.69 -15.11
N GLY A 176 12.75 11.32 -14.47
CA GLY A 176 13.35 9.99 -14.57
C GLY A 176 13.00 9.11 -13.39
N ILE A 177 12.49 7.89 -13.63
CA ILE A 177 12.07 6.97 -12.57
C ILE A 177 12.74 5.60 -12.76
N GLY A 178 13.43 5.13 -11.71
CA GLY A 178 14.02 3.79 -11.71
C GLY A 178 12.96 2.69 -11.54
N VAL A 179 13.05 1.62 -12.32
CA VAL A 179 12.08 0.51 -12.32
C VAL A 179 12.78 -0.85 -12.46
N GLY A 180 12.06 -1.95 -12.26
CA GLY A 180 12.55 -3.29 -12.63
C GLY A 180 12.48 -3.55 -14.14
N GLY A 181 13.13 -4.63 -14.60
CA GLY A 181 13.09 -5.01 -16.02
C GLY A 181 11.67 -5.30 -16.53
N SER A 182 10.83 -5.90 -15.70
CA SER A 182 9.42 -6.18 -16.03
C SER A 182 8.59 -4.92 -16.33
N ASP A 183 8.75 -3.83 -15.58
CA ASP A 183 8.08 -2.55 -15.86
C ASP A 183 8.61 -1.91 -17.16
N ALA A 184 9.92 -2.05 -17.42
CA ALA A 184 10.49 -1.64 -18.69
C ALA A 184 9.88 -2.46 -19.86
N VAL A 185 9.62 -3.75 -19.66
CA VAL A 185 8.97 -4.62 -20.64
C VAL A 185 7.55 -4.18 -20.94
N ASP A 186 6.76 -3.75 -19.94
CA ASP A 186 5.43 -3.19 -20.18
C ASP A 186 5.48 -1.99 -21.13
N ALA A 187 6.35 -1.02 -20.82
CA ALA A 187 6.51 0.17 -21.67
C ALA A 187 7.04 -0.20 -23.06
N MET A 188 8.05 -1.09 -23.14
CA MET A 188 8.54 -1.63 -24.41
C MET A 188 7.45 -2.34 -25.21
N ALA A 189 6.49 -3.00 -24.55
CA ALA A 189 5.35 -3.67 -25.17
C ALA A 189 4.20 -2.71 -25.54
N GLY A 190 4.26 -1.45 -25.11
CA GLY A 190 3.22 -0.45 -25.32
C GLY A 190 2.06 -0.55 -24.32
N LEU A 191 2.24 -1.32 -23.24
CA LEU A 191 1.28 -1.40 -22.15
C LEU A 191 1.36 -0.15 -21.26
N PRO A 192 0.26 0.24 -20.58
CA PRO A 192 0.30 1.26 -19.54
C PRO A 192 1.32 0.93 -18.46
N TRP A 193 2.17 1.89 -18.12
CA TRP A 193 3.02 1.77 -16.94
C TRP A 193 2.27 2.34 -15.72
N GLU A 194 2.15 1.55 -14.66
CA GLU A 194 1.40 1.92 -13.47
C GLU A 194 2.31 2.48 -12.37
N LEU A 195 1.92 3.62 -11.79
CA LEU A 195 2.64 4.28 -10.72
C LEU A 195 1.65 4.84 -9.69
N VAL A 196 1.75 4.43 -8.42
CA VAL A 196 1.03 5.11 -7.33
C VAL A 196 1.43 6.59 -7.33
N CYS A 197 0.45 7.49 -7.47
CA CYS A 197 0.65 8.92 -7.61
C CYS A 197 1.56 9.43 -6.48
N PRO A 198 2.78 9.91 -6.74
CA PRO A 198 3.69 10.28 -5.68
C PRO A 198 3.21 11.51 -4.91
N LYS A 199 3.55 11.57 -3.62
CA LYS A 199 3.57 12.85 -2.88
C LYS A 199 4.74 13.72 -3.36
N VAL A 200 4.74 15.01 -3.05
CA VAL A 200 5.78 15.95 -3.50
C VAL A 200 6.36 16.68 -2.31
N ILE A 201 7.69 16.57 -2.11
CA ILE A 201 8.43 17.40 -1.15
C ILE A 201 9.07 18.55 -1.93
N GLY A 202 8.71 19.78 -1.57
CA GLY A 202 9.35 20.99 -2.10
C GLY A 202 10.69 21.23 -1.42
N ILE A 203 11.78 21.29 -2.19
CA ILE A 203 13.11 21.66 -1.69
C ILE A 203 13.37 23.13 -2.04
N HIS A 204 13.12 24.02 -1.09
CA HIS A 204 13.30 25.46 -1.27
C HIS A 204 14.77 25.83 -1.05
N ILE A 205 15.47 26.16 -2.12
CA ILE A 205 16.88 26.56 -2.07
C ILE A 205 17.07 28.06 -2.30
N THR A 206 17.90 28.68 -1.45
CA THR A 206 18.22 30.11 -1.45
C THR A 206 19.73 30.32 -1.37
N GLY A 207 20.21 31.53 -1.66
CA GLY A 207 21.65 31.83 -1.65
C GLY A 207 22.40 31.21 -2.84
N GLU A 208 23.73 31.13 -2.72
CA GLU A 208 24.63 30.53 -3.71
C GLU A 208 25.75 29.75 -2.99
N LEU A 209 26.23 28.66 -3.60
CA LEU A 209 27.33 27.85 -3.05
C LEU A 209 28.62 28.68 -2.96
N GLN A 210 29.35 28.54 -1.85
CA GLN A 210 30.58 29.30 -1.58
C GLN A 210 31.76 28.38 -1.25
N GLY A 211 32.96 28.79 -1.67
CA GLY A 211 34.21 28.13 -1.28
C GLY A 211 34.26 26.66 -1.70
N TRP A 212 34.41 25.76 -0.72
CA TRP A 212 34.53 24.32 -0.95
C TRP A 212 33.20 23.59 -1.15
N SER A 213 32.07 24.27 -0.90
CA SER A 213 30.75 23.67 -1.00
C SER A 213 30.35 23.44 -2.46
N SER A 214 29.76 22.28 -2.71
CA SER A 214 29.41 21.75 -4.03
C SER A 214 27.95 21.30 -4.08
N SER A 215 27.47 20.97 -5.28
CA SER A 215 26.13 20.37 -5.45
C SER A 215 25.98 19.04 -4.70
N LYS A 216 27.07 18.29 -4.54
CA LYS A 216 27.08 17.03 -3.79
C LYS A 216 26.69 17.24 -2.32
N ASP A 217 27.05 18.36 -1.74
CA ASP A 217 26.79 18.66 -0.34
C ASP A 217 25.29 18.92 -0.08
N ILE A 218 24.57 19.42 -1.09
CA ILE A 218 23.11 19.62 -1.02
C ILE A 218 22.43 18.27 -0.80
N ILE A 219 22.77 17.26 -1.63
CA ILE A 219 22.14 15.94 -1.53
C ILE A 219 22.67 15.13 -0.34
N CYS A 220 23.94 15.27 0.04
CA CYS A 220 24.46 14.69 1.28
C CYS A 220 23.73 15.21 2.53
N LYS A 221 23.46 16.52 2.59
CA LYS A 221 22.66 17.14 3.66
C LYS A 221 21.21 16.67 3.63
N LEU A 222 20.60 16.62 2.44
CA LEU A 222 19.22 16.10 2.28
C LEU A 222 19.11 14.64 2.70
N ALA A 223 20.10 13.80 2.40
CA ALA A 223 20.14 12.43 2.87
C ALA A 223 20.15 12.34 4.39
N GLY A 224 20.90 13.24 5.04
CA GLY A 224 20.87 13.40 6.50
C GLY A 224 19.50 13.78 7.07
N ILE A 225 18.78 14.68 6.39
CA ILE A 225 17.46 15.15 6.81
C ILE A 225 16.38 14.08 6.60
N LEU A 226 16.42 13.41 5.44
CA LEU A 226 15.36 12.49 5.02
C LEU A 226 15.60 11.05 5.47
N SER A 227 16.82 10.67 5.87
CA SER A 227 17.27 9.27 5.98
C SER A 227 17.12 8.48 4.66
N VAL A 228 17.50 7.20 4.67
CA VAL A 228 17.30 6.29 3.52
C VAL A 228 15.83 6.05 3.10
N SER A 229 14.85 6.49 3.90
CA SER A 229 13.43 6.15 3.70
C SER A 229 12.48 7.34 3.58
N GLY A 230 12.91 8.56 3.91
CA GLY A 230 12.02 9.73 3.97
C GLY A 230 11.46 10.17 2.62
N GLY A 231 12.12 9.79 1.52
CA GLY A 231 11.66 10.02 0.15
C GLY A 231 10.72 8.93 -0.41
N LYS A 232 10.49 7.82 0.31
CA LYS A 232 9.67 6.70 -0.20
C LYS A 232 8.27 7.15 -0.64
N GLY A 233 7.92 6.88 -1.89
CA GLY A 233 6.62 7.26 -2.47
C GLY A 233 6.48 8.76 -2.75
N LYS A 234 7.59 9.52 -2.73
CA LYS A 234 7.61 10.96 -2.93
C LYS A 234 8.55 11.36 -4.07
N ILE A 235 8.26 12.49 -4.72
CA ILE A 235 9.17 13.19 -5.63
C ILE A 235 9.77 14.38 -4.88
N LEU A 236 11.09 14.58 -5.02
CA LEU A 236 11.75 15.79 -4.53
C LEU A 236 11.74 16.85 -5.64
N GLU A 237 11.07 17.97 -5.42
CA GLU A 237 10.94 19.04 -6.41
C GLU A 237 11.66 20.30 -5.93
N PHE A 238 12.71 20.72 -6.64
CA PHE A 238 13.51 21.87 -6.27
C PHE A 238 12.90 23.19 -6.76
N PHE A 239 12.85 24.18 -5.89
CA PHE A 239 12.38 25.53 -6.23
C PHE A 239 13.12 26.61 -5.43
N GLY A 240 12.85 27.87 -5.75
CA GLY A 240 13.48 29.02 -5.09
C GLY A 240 14.62 29.67 -5.89
N PRO A 241 15.11 30.83 -5.45
CA PRO A 241 16.08 31.63 -6.19
C PRO A 241 17.45 30.93 -6.35
N GLY A 242 17.83 30.07 -5.41
CA GLY A 242 19.11 29.33 -5.46
C GLY A 242 19.19 28.33 -6.62
N VAL A 243 18.06 27.91 -7.20
CA VAL A 243 18.06 27.03 -8.38
C VAL A 243 18.81 27.67 -9.56
N ARG A 244 18.71 28.99 -9.71
CA ARG A 244 19.33 29.72 -10.84
C ARG A 244 20.85 29.78 -10.76
N THR A 245 21.44 29.43 -9.62
CA THR A 245 22.89 29.45 -9.40
C THR A 245 23.55 28.11 -9.72
N LEU A 246 22.78 27.08 -10.10
CA LEU A 246 23.27 25.73 -10.37
C LEU A 246 23.38 25.43 -11.87
N GLY A 247 24.47 24.77 -12.24
CA GLY A 247 24.66 24.20 -13.58
C GLY A 247 23.79 22.97 -13.83
N ALA A 248 23.66 22.57 -15.10
CA ALA A 248 22.82 21.42 -15.47
C ALA A 248 23.32 20.10 -14.85
N THR A 249 24.63 19.86 -14.94
CA THR A 249 25.30 18.68 -14.37
C THR A 249 25.28 18.69 -12.84
N ALA A 250 25.40 19.88 -12.23
CA ALA A 250 25.27 20.06 -10.79
C ALA A 250 23.87 19.66 -10.27
N MET A 251 22.81 20.04 -10.99
CA MET A 251 21.45 19.57 -10.70
C MET A 251 21.31 18.06 -10.90
N ALA A 252 21.95 17.50 -11.93
CA ALA A 252 21.95 16.06 -12.19
C ALA A 252 22.58 15.26 -11.04
N THR A 253 23.71 15.73 -10.46
CA THR A 253 24.32 15.15 -9.25
C THR A 253 23.32 15.01 -8.10
N ILE A 254 22.53 16.06 -7.86
CA ILE A 254 21.54 16.10 -6.78
C ILE A 254 20.39 15.12 -7.07
N CYS A 255 19.87 15.13 -8.29
CA CYS A 255 18.80 14.21 -8.67
C CYS A 255 19.25 12.76 -8.69
N ASN A 256 20.48 12.49 -9.12
CA ASN A 256 21.07 11.15 -9.12
C ASN A 256 21.02 10.52 -7.73
N MET A 257 21.59 11.20 -6.73
CA MET A 257 21.71 10.65 -5.38
C MET A 257 20.42 10.79 -4.55
N SER A 258 19.32 11.27 -5.14
CA SER A 258 18.00 11.21 -4.50
C SER A 258 17.48 9.77 -4.39
N ALA A 259 18.04 8.84 -5.17
CA ALA A 259 17.73 7.42 -5.07
C ALA A 259 18.07 6.85 -3.67
N GLU A 260 19.11 7.37 -3.03
CA GLU A 260 19.62 6.94 -1.72
C GLU A 260 18.68 7.30 -0.57
N VAL A 261 17.77 8.25 -0.75
CA VAL A 261 16.70 8.58 0.23
C VAL A 261 15.37 7.90 -0.08
N GLY A 262 15.37 6.98 -1.05
CA GLY A 262 14.20 6.22 -1.47
C GLY A 262 13.19 7.01 -2.32
N SER A 263 13.57 8.19 -2.83
CA SER A 263 12.68 9.01 -3.67
C SER A 263 12.24 8.28 -4.93
N THR A 264 11.00 8.51 -5.35
CA THR A 264 10.48 8.01 -6.64
C THR A 264 11.20 8.70 -7.80
N SER A 265 11.43 10.01 -7.67
CA SER A 265 12.23 10.83 -8.58
C SER A 265 12.68 12.10 -7.88
N CYS A 266 13.49 12.90 -8.56
CA CYS A 266 13.93 14.22 -8.16
C CYS A 266 14.00 15.10 -9.40
N ILE A 267 13.59 16.36 -9.31
CA ILE A 267 13.46 17.22 -10.49
C ILE A 267 13.73 18.70 -10.19
N PHE A 268 14.33 19.38 -11.18
CA PHE A 268 14.48 20.83 -11.23
C PHE A 268 13.65 21.43 -12.37
N PRO A 269 13.13 22.67 -12.21
CA PRO A 269 12.44 23.39 -13.28
C PRO A 269 13.38 23.77 -14.41
N TYR A 270 12.84 23.89 -15.63
CA TYR A 270 13.64 24.29 -16.78
C TYR A 270 14.32 25.64 -16.56
N SER A 271 15.65 25.67 -16.78
CA SER A 271 16.51 26.82 -16.50
C SER A 271 17.43 27.15 -17.68
N GLU A 272 18.06 28.32 -17.61
CA GLU A 272 19.03 28.75 -18.63
C GLU A 272 20.24 27.81 -18.70
N SER A 273 20.73 27.27 -17.58
CA SER A 273 21.84 26.32 -17.56
C SER A 273 21.50 25.04 -18.33
N MET A 274 20.27 24.54 -18.22
CA MET A 274 19.79 23.42 -19.07
C MET A 274 19.81 23.80 -20.55
N GLY A 275 19.38 25.01 -20.92
CA GLY A 275 19.45 25.53 -22.29
C GLY A 275 20.88 25.61 -22.84
N ARG A 276 21.84 26.08 -22.03
CA ARG A 276 23.27 26.11 -22.38
C ARG A 276 23.82 24.70 -22.60
N TYR A 277 23.52 23.76 -21.69
CA TYR A 277 23.96 22.37 -21.81
C TYR A 277 23.39 21.69 -23.06
N LEU A 278 22.09 21.85 -23.32
CA LEU A 278 21.44 21.35 -24.54
C LEU A 278 22.14 21.91 -25.79
N SER A 279 22.47 23.20 -25.81
CA SER A 279 23.16 23.83 -26.94
C SER A 279 24.57 23.25 -27.14
N ALA A 280 25.36 23.14 -26.06
CA ALA A 280 26.71 22.57 -26.09
C ALA A 280 26.73 21.11 -26.57
N THR A 281 25.66 20.36 -26.30
CA THR A 281 25.46 18.97 -26.74
C THR A 281 24.66 18.86 -28.05
N LYS A 282 24.64 19.92 -28.87
CA LYS A 282 24.04 19.97 -30.21
C LYS A 282 22.52 19.74 -30.24
N ARG A 283 21.82 20.21 -29.19
CA ARG A 283 20.36 20.14 -28.99
C ARG A 283 19.72 21.53 -28.83
N ASP A 284 20.30 22.56 -29.45
CA ASP A 284 19.79 23.96 -29.44
C ASP A 284 18.32 24.07 -29.89
N ASN A 285 17.90 23.24 -30.85
CA ASN A 285 16.51 23.20 -31.30
C ASN A 285 15.53 22.77 -30.18
N ILE A 286 15.96 21.87 -29.28
CA ILE A 286 15.18 21.46 -28.10
C ILE A 286 15.14 22.61 -27.10
N ALA A 287 16.28 23.27 -26.84
CA ALA A 287 16.34 24.41 -25.93
C ALA A 287 15.40 25.55 -26.36
N ARG A 288 15.45 25.95 -27.64
CA ARG A 288 14.54 26.99 -28.17
C ARG A 288 13.07 26.60 -28.10
N TYR A 289 12.74 25.32 -28.31
CA TYR A 289 11.36 24.87 -28.20
C TYR A 289 10.90 24.80 -26.74
N ALA A 290 11.75 24.33 -25.83
CA ALA A 290 11.48 24.32 -24.39
C ALA A 290 11.24 25.74 -23.85
N GLU A 291 12.04 26.73 -24.25
CA GLU A 291 11.85 28.12 -23.83
C GLU A 291 10.45 28.64 -24.18
N SER A 292 9.88 28.23 -25.33
CA SER A 292 8.52 28.63 -25.72
C SER A 292 7.39 28.02 -24.88
N PHE A 293 7.67 26.99 -24.07
CA PHE A 293 6.70 26.32 -23.18
C PHE A 293 7.07 26.42 -21.70
N LYS A 294 8.11 27.19 -21.36
CA LYS A 294 8.70 27.28 -20.03
C LYS A 294 7.68 27.55 -18.93
N GLU A 295 6.95 28.66 -19.05
CA GLU A 295 5.98 29.11 -18.04
C GLU A 295 4.74 28.21 -17.98
N THR A 296 4.35 27.61 -19.11
CA THR A 296 3.11 26.83 -19.20
C THR A 296 3.25 25.39 -18.72
N LEU A 297 4.39 24.74 -19.01
CA LEU A 297 4.54 23.29 -18.83
C LEU A 297 5.81 22.89 -18.06
N LEU A 298 6.92 23.63 -18.22
CA LEU A 298 8.24 23.19 -17.78
C LEU A 298 8.71 23.84 -16.46
N THR A 299 7.83 24.59 -15.84
CA THR A 299 7.96 25.18 -14.51
C THR A 299 6.68 24.94 -13.73
N ALA A 300 6.77 24.90 -12.40
CA ALA A 300 5.61 24.79 -11.54
C ALA A 300 4.72 26.04 -11.67
N ASP A 301 3.41 25.91 -11.46
CA ASP A 301 2.51 27.07 -11.49
C ASP A 301 2.81 28.04 -10.35
N GLU A 302 2.58 29.34 -10.57
CA GLU A 302 2.65 30.32 -9.50
C GLU A 302 1.68 29.95 -8.36
N GLY A 303 2.19 29.93 -7.12
CA GLY A 303 1.43 29.51 -5.94
C GLY A 303 1.30 28.00 -5.77
N SER A 304 1.96 27.17 -6.59
CA SER A 304 1.95 25.71 -6.40
C SER A 304 2.70 25.25 -5.13
N ASP A 305 3.56 26.11 -4.59
CA ASP A 305 4.37 25.85 -3.40
C ASP A 305 3.52 25.61 -2.14
N GLN A 306 2.30 26.15 -2.09
CA GLN A 306 1.33 25.88 -1.02
C GLN A 306 0.72 24.47 -1.09
N TYR A 307 0.99 23.71 -2.16
CA TYR A 307 0.49 22.34 -2.38
C TYR A 307 1.59 21.28 -2.35
N TYR A 308 2.81 21.62 -1.92
CA TYR A 308 3.77 20.59 -1.55
C TYR A 308 3.29 19.87 -0.28
N ASP A 309 3.47 18.54 -0.24
CA ASP A 309 3.10 17.73 0.94
C ASP A 309 4.03 18.02 2.13
N ASP A 310 5.25 18.48 1.86
CA ASP A 310 6.23 18.93 2.84
C ASP A 310 7.22 19.90 2.16
N VAL A 311 7.89 20.77 2.93
CA VAL A 311 8.87 21.73 2.41
C VAL A 311 10.15 21.71 3.26
N ILE A 312 11.28 21.50 2.61
CA ILE A 312 12.61 21.55 3.22
C ILE A 312 13.35 22.80 2.72
N HIS A 313 13.88 23.60 3.64
CA HIS A 313 14.63 24.80 3.33
C HIS A 313 16.14 24.58 3.42
N ILE A 314 16.88 24.99 2.40
CA ILE A 314 18.35 24.98 2.38
C ILE A 314 18.86 26.35 1.92
N ASP A 315 19.70 26.99 2.73
CA ASP A 315 20.49 28.16 2.35
C ASP A 315 21.88 27.70 1.90
N LEU A 316 22.14 27.84 0.60
CA LEU A 316 23.40 27.45 -0.04
C LEU A 316 24.59 28.29 0.45
N THR A 317 24.34 29.51 0.93
CA THR A 317 25.39 30.41 1.46
C THR A 317 26.01 29.88 2.75
N THR A 318 25.20 29.16 3.54
CA THR A 318 25.61 28.59 4.83
C THR A 318 25.96 27.11 4.74
N LEU A 319 25.73 26.49 3.59
CA LEU A 319 26.08 25.09 3.36
C LEU A 319 27.62 24.97 3.35
N GLU A 320 28.15 24.04 4.13
CA GLU A 320 29.56 23.65 4.11
C GLU A 320 29.73 22.26 3.45
N PRO A 321 30.97 21.83 3.13
CA PRO A 321 31.20 20.48 2.61
C PRO A 321 30.71 19.38 3.55
N HIS A 322 30.20 18.28 2.99
CA HIS A 322 29.66 17.14 3.72
C HIS A 322 30.31 15.83 3.28
N ILE A 323 30.35 14.88 4.21
CA ILE A 323 30.81 13.51 3.98
C ILE A 323 29.85 12.54 4.67
N ASN A 324 29.37 11.54 3.92
CA ASN A 324 28.39 10.59 4.43
C ASN A 324 29.00 9.18 4.48
N GLY A 325 28.70 8.41 5.53
CA GLY A 325 29.20 7.05 5.74
C GLY A 325 29.58 6.73 7.18
N PRO A 326 30.10 5.51 7.46
CA PRO A 326 30.78 4.62 6.50
C PRO A 326 29.95 3.50 5.84
N PHE A 327 28.72 3.24 6.28
CA PHE A 327 27.94 2.06 5.82
C PHE A 327 26.54 2.42 5.27
N THR A 328 26.20 3.70 5.29
CA THR A 328 24.90 4.20 4.83
C THR A 328 25.06 5.62 4.27
N PRO A 329 24.34 5.99 3.20
CA PRO A 329 24.47 7.29 2.57
C PRO A 329 23.79 8.43 3.36
N ASP A 330 23.01 8.14 4.41
CA ASP A 330 22.33 9.15 5.23
C ASP A 330 23.05 9.51 6.54
N LEU A 331 24.09 8.76 6.91
CA LEU A 331 24.95 9.09 8.04
C LEU A 331 25.89 10.24 7.64
N HIS A 332 25.35 11.45 7.69
CA HIS A 332 25.99 12.67 7.22
C HIS A 332 26.81 13.36 8.29
N HIS A 333 27.94 13.94 7.88
CA HIS A 333 28.82 14.74 8.73
C HIS A 333 29.22 16.02 8.00
N PRO A 334 28.99 17.21 8.59
CA PRO A 334 29.64 18.42 8.12
C PRO A 334 31.16 18.27 8.27
N LEU A 335 31.92 18.68 7.25
CA LEU A 335 33.37 18.47 7.22
C LEU A 335 34.10 19.18 8.37
N SER A 336 33.58 20.32 8.85
CA SER A 336 34.10 21.01 10.05
C SER A 336 34.08 20.14 11.32
N GLN A 337 33.19 19.16 11.40
CA GLN A 337 32.99 18.30 12.58
C GLN A 337 33.58 16.90 12.38
N PHE A 338 33.90 16.51 11.14
CA PHE A 338 34.27 15.14 10.81
C PHE A 338 35.56 14.65 11.49
N LYS A 339 36.55 15.54 11.65
CA LYS A 339 37.79 15.25 12.39
C LYS A 339 37.54 14.81 13.84
N ALA A 340 36.53 15.39 14.50
CA ALA A 340 36.17 15.01 15.86
C ALA A 340 35.51 13.62 15.87
N HIS A 341 34.57 13.38 14.94
CA HIS A 341 33.91 12.09 14.77
C HIS A 341 34.91 10.95 14.50
N ILE A 342 35.90 11.16 13.65
CA ILE A 342 36.96 10.16 13.40
C ILE A 342 37.69 9.79 14.69
N ARG A 343 38.04 10.78 15.53
CA ARG A 343 38.73 10.56 16.82
C ARG A 343 37.88 9.83 17.85
N GLU A 344 36.57 10.07 17.84
CA GLU A 344 35.61 9.46 18.78
C GLU A 344 35.15 8.06 18.31
N SER A 345 35.29 7.78 17.03
CA SER A 345 34.93 6.50 16.42
C SER A 345 36.06 5.45 16.47
N SER A 346 35.73 4.22 16.10
CA SER A 346 36.71 3.17 15.79
C SER A 346 37.12 3.13 14.31
N TRP A 347 36.72 4.12 13.51
CA TRP A 347 36.94 4.11 12.05
C TRP A 347 38.42 4.34 11.71
N PRO A 348 38.97 3.63 10.72
CA PRO A 348 40.34 3.87 10.28
C PRO A 348 40.47 5.26 9.65
N SER A 349 41.41 6.07 10.12
CA SER A 349 41.66 7.41 9.57
C SER A 349 42.50 7.37 8.29
N ASN A 350 43.37 6.37 8.15
CA ASN A 350 44.21 6.18 6.96
C ASN A 350 43.37 5.75 5.76
N ILE A 351 43.54 6.46 4.66
CA ILE A 351 42.77 6.22 3.43
C ILE A 351 43.50 5.19 2.56
N SER A 352 42.84 4.07 2.26
CA SER A 352 43.38 3.01 1.40
C SER A 352 43.27 3.35 -0.08
N HIS A 353 42.15 3.91 -0.52
CA HIS A 353 41.89 4.36 -1.89
C HIS A 353 41.01 5.61 -1.88
N SER A 354 41.25 6.53 -2.81
CA SER A 354 40.36 7.65 -3.10
C SER A 354 39.87 7.56 -4.55
N MET A 355 38.58 7.80 -4.76
CA MET A 355 37.91 7.57 -6.04
C MET A 355 37.07 8.79 -6.44
N VAL A 356 37.17 9.17 -7.71
CA VAL A 356 36.41 10.25 -8.34
C VAL A 356 35.73 9.72 -9.60
N GLY A 357 34.50 10.16 -9.85
CA GLY A 357 33.74 9.81 -11.06
C GLY A 357 32.33 9.31 -10.75
N SER A 358 31.95 8.22 -11.43
CA SER A 358 30.63 7.56 -11.42
C SER A 358 29.55 8.37 -12.14
N CYS A 359 28.32 7.87 -12.24
CA CYS A 359 27.21 8.64 -12.78
C CYS A 359 26.91 9.94 -12.00
N THR A 360 27.43 10.09 -10.77
CA THR A 360 27.08 11.21 -9.88
C THR A 360 28.02 12.43 -10.03
N ASN A 361 29.34 12.23 -10.19
CA ASN A 361 30.35 13.31 -10.19
C ASN A 361 31.48 13.03 -11.20
N SER A 362 31.13 12.88 -12.48
CA SER A 362 32.07 12.61 -13.57
C SER A 362 31.91 13.52 -14.78
N SER A 363 31.29 14.69 -14.59
CA SER A 363 31.14 15.70 -15.64
C SER A 363 32.50 16.33 -16.01
N TYR A 364 32.53 17.08 -17.11
CA TYR A 364 33.70 17.88 -17.48
C TYR A 364 34.11 18.83 -16.33
N GLU A 365 33.13 19.54 -15.75
CA GLU A 365 33.34 20.45 -14.62
C GLU A 365 33.97 19.73 -13.41
N ASP A 366 33.47 18.54 -13.06
CA ASP A 366 34.01 17.75 -11.94
C ASP A 366 35.49 17.39 -12.18
N LEU A 367 35.82 16.91 -13.39
CA LEU A 367 37.18 16.52 -13.76
C LEU A 367 38.14 17.73 -13.80
N GLU A 368 37.67 18.89 -14.25
CA GLU A 368 38.45 20.12 -14.26
C GLU A 368 38.75 20.60 -12.83
N LYS A 369 37.80 20.55 -11.91
CA LYS A 369 38.03 20.87 -10.48
C LYS A 369 39.06 19.94 -9.85
N VAL A 370 38.99 18.65 -10.15
CA VAL A 370 39.96 17.64 -9.68
C VAL A 370 41.35 17.94 -10.25
N HIS A 371 41.44 18.24 -11.53
CA HIS A 371 42.70 18.62 -12.18
C HIS A 371 43.27 19.92 -11.59
N ASN A 372 42.43 20.92 -11.29
CA ASN A 372 42.86 22.16 -10.66
C ASN A 372 43.56 21.88 -9.31
N LEU A 373 42.97 21.04 -8.45
CA LEU A 373 43.59 20.63 -7.18
C LEU A 373 44.90 19.86 -7.39
N VAL A 374 44.94 18.95 -8.36
CA VAL A 374 46.17 18.23 -8.72
C VAL A 374 47.28 19.21 -9.14
N GLN A 375 46.96 20.26 -9.91
CA GLN A 375 47.93 21.29 -10.27
C GLN A 375 48.39 22.13 -9.07
N GLN A 376 47.48 22.48 -8.15
CA GLN A 376 47.85 23.17 -6.92
C GLN A 376 48.87 22.35 -6.11
N ALA A 377 48.60 21.05 -5.93
CA ALA A 377 49.50 20.14 -5.21
C ALA A 377 50.85 19.98 -5.94
N LYS A 378 50.82 19.81 -7.27
CA LYS A 378 52.03 19.71 -8.11
C LYS A 378 52.90 20.96 -7.99
N ASN A 379 52.30 22.14 -8.05
CA ASN A 379 53.00 23.43 -7.90
C ASN A 379 53.59 23.62 -6.50
N ALA A 380 52.99 22.99 -5.48
CA ALA A 380 53.50 22.97 -4.13
C ALA A 380 54.61 21.92 -3.89
N GLY A 381 54.99 21.14 -4.91
CA GLY A 381 56.02 20.09 -4.82
C GLY A 381 55.48 18.69 -4.50
N MET A 382 54.16 18.52 -4.40
CA MET A 382 53.52 17.20 -4.24
C MET A 382 53.20 16.60 -5.60
N SER A 383 54.16 15.90 -6.19
CA SER A 383 54.02 15.34 -7.54
C SER A 383 53.00 14.20 -7.64
N ARG A 384 52.65 13.54 -6.52
CA ARG A 384 51.70 12.43 -6.47
C ARG A 384 50.83 12.46 -5.20
N PRO A 385 49.58 11.95 -5.24
CA PRO A 385 48.79 11.66 -4.05
C PRO A 385 49.50 10.67 -3.12
N LYS A 386 49.20 10.73 -1.82
CA LYS A 386 49.71 9.77 -0.83
C LYS A 386 48.93 8.45 -0.84
N THR A 387 47.68 8.51 -1.29
CA THR A 387 46.77 7.38 -1.40
C THR A 387 46.54 7.04 -2.87
N PRO A 388 46.43 5.75 -3.25
CA PRO A 388 45.97 5.34 -4.57
C PRO A 388 44.74 6.13 -5.03
N PHE A 389 44.84 6.77 -6.19
CA PHE A 389 43.83 7.70 -6.68
C PHE A 389 43.25 7.24 -8.02
N LEU A 390 41.94 7.00 -8.05
CA LEU A 390 41.21 6.44 -9.19
C LEU A 390 40.24 7.48 -9.74
N VAL A 391 40.22 7.69 -11.06
CA VAL A 391 39.37 8.70 -11.70
C VAL A 391 38.61 8.09 -12.87
N SER A 392 37.30 8.30 -12.94
CA SER A 392 36.45 7.72 -13.99
C SER A 392 35.65 8.81 -14.70
N PRO A 393 35.91 9.08 -15.99
CA PRO A 393 35.04 9.90 -16.82
C PRO A 393 33.67 9.25 -17.01
N GLY A 394 32.61 10.07 -17.13
CA GLY A 394 31.24 9.55 -17.20
C GLY A 394 30.84 8.94 -18.54
N SER A 395 31.49 9.37 -19.62
CA SER A 395 31.23 8.95 -20.99
C SER A 395 32.49 9.02 -21.85
N GLU A 396 32.46 8.38 -23.02
CA GLU A 396 33.51 8.52 -24.03
C GLU A 396 33.63 9.97 -24.52
N GLN A 397 32.52 10.71 -24.61
CA GLN A 397 32.52 12.13 -24.98
C GLN A 397 33.24 12.97 -23.92
N ILE A 398 32.93 12.77 -22.64
CA ILE A 398 33.64 13.46 -21.55
C ILE A 398 35.11 13.05 -21.50
N ARG A 399 35.41 11.75 -21.63
CA ARG A 399 36.79 11.26 -21.66
C ARG A 399 37.58 11.91 -22.78
N ALA A 400 37.06 11.90 -24.01
CA ALA A 400 37.72 12.50 -25.17
C ALA A 400 37.91 14.01 -25.01
N THR A 401 36.91 14.71 -24.47
CA THR A 401 36.97 16.16 -24.24
C THR A 401 37.98 16.52 -23.14
N ALA A 402 37.99 15.78 -22.03
CA ALA A 402 38.95 15.98 -20.94
C ALA A 402 40.38 15.56 -21.35
N GLU A 403 40.54 14.61 -22.26
CA GLU A 403 41.84 14.27 -22.85
C GLU A 403 42.36 15.42 -23.72
N ASP A 404 41.52 15.96 -24.61
CA ASP A 404 41.86 17.08 -25.49
C ASP A 404 42.21 18.35 -24.71
N ALA A 405 41.49 18.61 -23.61
CA ALA A 405 41.79 19.71 -22.68
C ALA A 405 43.05 19.48 -21.82
N GLY A 406 43.74 18.34 -21.94
CA GLY A 406 44.93 18.01 -21.14
C GLY A 406 44.65 17.66 -19.67
N ILE A 407 43.38 17.58 -19.28
CA ILE A 407 42.94 17.28 -17.91
C ILE A 407 43.38 15.87 -17.53
N LEU A 408 42.99 14.86 -18.32
CA LEU A 408 43.31 13.46 -18.02
C LEU A 408 44.81 13.18 -18.10
N GLY A 409 45.53 13.84 -19.01
CA GLY A 409 46.99 13.79 -19.09
C GLY A 409 47.63 14.23 -17.77
N GLY A 410 47.24 15.40 -17.24
CA GLY A 410 47.77 15.87 -15.96
C GLY A 410 47.38 15.02 -14.76
N LEU A 411 46.22 14.36 -14.78
CA LEU A 411 45.83 13.40 -13.74
C LEU A 411 46.70 12.14 -13.77
N ARG A 412 46.98 11.59 -14.97
CA ARG A 412 47.91 10.45 -15.12
C ARG A 412 49.34 10.81 -14.72
N ASP A 413 49.81 12.01 -15.07
CA ASP A 413 51.13 12.52 -14.65
C ASP A 413 51.28 12.56 -13.12
N ALA A 414 50.18 12.87 -12.42
CA ALA A 414 50.12 12.83 -10.95
C ALA A 414 49.99 11.41 -10.37
N GLY A 415 49.92 10.37 -11.22
CA GLY A 415 49.80 8.98 -10.80
C GLY A 415 48.37 8.49 -10.58
N ALA A 416 47.35 9.24 -11.03
CA ALA A 416 45.99 8.76 -11.01
C ALA A 416 45.77 7.65 -12.05
N VAL A 417 44.99 6.63 -11.71
CA VAL A 417 44.57 5.59 -12.65
C VAL A 417 43.21 5.98 -13.23
N VAL A 418 43.16 6.13 -14.56
CA VAL A 418 41.92 6.45 -15.26
C VAL A 418 41.15 5.16 -15.56
N LEU A 419 39.92 5.06 -15.07
CA LEU A 419 39.00 3.93 -15.22
C LEU A 419 37.92 4.24 -16.27
N SER A 420 37.19 3.20 -16.68
CA SER A 420 36.05 3.29 -17.61
C SER A 420 34.72 3.61 -16.90
N ASN A 421 34.58 3.28 -15.62
CA ASN A 421 33.37 3.45 -14.79
C ASN A 421 33.73 3.49 -13.28
N SER A 422 32.83 4.01 -12.43
CA SER A 422 32.92 3.92 -10.95
C SER A 422 31.57 4.09 -10.23
N PHE A 423 31.57 4.13 -8.89
CA PHE A 423 30.41 3.89 -8.01
C PHE A 423 30.00 5.10 -7.16
N ASN A 424 28.79 5.07 -6.59
CA ASN A 424 28.21 6.15 -5.78
C ASN A 424 27.52 5.70 -4.46
N ARG A 425 27.65 4.43 -4.06
CA ARG A 425 26.98 3.85 -2.86
C ARG A 425 27.96 3.20 -1.91
N ASN A 426 27.83 3.47 -0.61
CA ASN A 426 28.72 2.99 0.44
C ASN A 426 28.12 1.88 1.33
N PHE A 427 27.24 1.03 0.80
CA PHE A 427 26.78 -0.14 1.55
C PHE A 427 27.93 -1.12 1.80
N THR A 428 27.84 -1.88 2.89
CA THR A 428 28.81 -2.90 3.30
C THR A 428 29.17 -3.84 2.15
N GLY A 429 30.47 -3.97 1.85
CA GLY A 429 31.00 -4.85 0.80
C GLY A 429 30.67 -4.45 -0.64
N ARG A 430 30.07 -3.28 -0.88
CA ARG A 430 29.60 -2.89 -2.23
C ARG A 430 30.73 -2.67 -3.24
N HIS A 431 31.86 -2.11 -2.81
CA HIS A 431 32.94 -1.71 -3.71
C HIS A 431 33.94 -2.82 -4.01
N ASP A 432 34.19 -3.71 -3.04
CA ASP A 432 35.29 -4.68 -3.07
C ASP A 432 34.90 -6.07 -2.55
N GLY A 433 33.62 -6.27 -2.17
CA GLY A 433 33.16 -7.51 -1.55
C GLY A 433 33.62 -7.70 -0.09
N ASN A 434 34.30 -6.72 0.50
CA ASN A 434 34.83 -6.80 1.85
C ASN A 434 33.90 -6.08 2.86
N PRO A 435 33.25 -6.79 3.80
CA PRO A 435 32.36 -6.16 4.77
C PRO A 435 33.08 -5.26 5.79
N ALA A 436 34.40 -5.37 5.95
CA ALA A 436 35.18 -4.52 6.85
C ALA A 436 35.53 -3.14 6.24
N THR A 437 35.32 -2.95 4.94
CA THR A 437 35.64 -1.70 4.25
C THR A 437 34.69 -0.58 4.66
N HIS A 438 35.24 0.49 5.22
CA HIS A 438 34.52 1.71 5.58
C HIS A 438 34.51 2.67 4.39
N SER A 439 33.35 2.91 3.80
CA SER A 439 33.25 3.72 2.59
C SER A 439 32.52 5.04 2.85
N PHE A 440 33.15 6.14 2.46
CA PHE A 440 32.58 7.47 2.60
C PHE A 440 32.30 8.08 1.24
N VAL A 441 31.17 8.77 1.10
CA VAL A 441 30.79 9.48 -0.12
C VAL A 441 30.83 10.99 0.15
N THR A 442 31.48 11.71 -0.75
CA THR A 442 31.62 13.18 -0.68
C THR A 442 31.80 13.72 -2.11
N SER A 443 32.15 15.00 -2.24
CA SER A 443 32.39 15.67 -3.52
C SER A 443 33.75 15.26 -4.11
N PRO A 444 33.94 15.35 -5.44
CA PRO A 444 35.20 14.98 -6.08
C PRO A 444 36.38 15.84 -5.63
N GLU A 445 36.13 17.10 -5.27
CA GLU A 445 37.12 18.04 -4.73
C GLU A 445 37.65 17.57 -3.37
N ILE A 446 36.74 17.20 -2.47
CA ILE A 446 37.10 16.70 -1.13
C ILE A 446 37.81 15.34 -1.23
N ALA A 447 37.33 14.43 -2.10
CA ALA A 447 38.01 13.16 -2.34
C ALA A 447 39.45 13.34 -2.86
N THR A 448 39.67 14.34 -3.72
CA THR A 448 41.00 14.67 -4.24
C THR A 448 41.90 15.24 -3.14
N ALA A 449 41.40 16.17 -2.34
CA ALA A 449 42.14 16.72 -1.19
C ALA A 449 42.54 15.62 -0.19
N PHE A 450 41.63 14.68 0.08
CA PHE A 450 41.91 13.50 0.89
C PHE A 450 42.97 12.58 0.29
N ALA A 451 42.99 12.38 -1.03
CA ALA A 451 44.02 11.56 -1.69
C ALA A 451 45.44 12.11 -1.45
N TYR A 452 45.61 13.43 -1.42
CA TYR A 452 46.88 14.10 -1.14
C TYR A 452 47.20 14.17 0.36
N ALA A 453 46.19 14.29 1.23
CA ALA A 453 46.38 14.31 2.67
C ALA A 453 46.75 12.92 3.22
N GLY A 454 46.08 11.88 2.72
CA GLY A 454 46.18 10.48 3.16
C GLY A 454 45.39 10.15 4.44
N ASP A 455 44.61 11.10 4.95
CA ASP A 455 43.95 11.05 6.25
C ASP A 455 42.53 11.64 6.17
N LEU A 456 41.52 10.88 6.61
CA LEU A 456 40.12 11.31 6.71
C LEU A 456 39.90 12.46 7.70
N SER A 457 40.84 12.69 8.62
CA SER A 457 40.77 13.76 9.60
C SER A 457 41.16 15.15 9.04
N PHE A 458 41.61 15.19 7.79
CA PHE A 458 42.05 16.41 7.10
C PHE A 458 40.87 17.29 6.68
N ASN A 459 40.93 18.59 6.98
CA ASN A 459 39.97 19.55 6.47
C ASN A 459 40.68 20.56 5.53
N PRO A 460 40.49 20.51 4.20
CA PRO A 460 41.12 21.42 3.26
C PRO A 460 40.73 22.90 3.47
N SER A 461 39.61 23.16 4.18
CA SER A 461 39.18 24.51 4.51
C SER A 461 39.98 25.13 5.64
N THR A 462 40.76 24.38 6.43
CA THR A 462 41.51 24.91 7.60
C THR A 462 42.95 24.42 7.68
N ASP A 463 43.19 23.17 7.31
CA ASP A 463 44.43 22.45 7.59
C ASP A 463 45.45 22.66 6.46
N SER A 464 46.73 22.49 6.78
CA SER A 464 47.84 22.46 5.83
C SER A 464 48.46 21.07 5.74
N ILE A 465 49.15 20.79 4.63
CA ILE A 465 49.95 19.61 4.40
C ILE A 465 51.41 20.03 4.41
N THR A 466 52.22 19.43 5.28
CA THR A 466 53.67 19.59 5.25
C THR A 466 54.25 18.90 4.00
N VAL A 467 54.91 19.69 3.15
CA VAL A 467 55.62 19.22 1.96
C VAL A 467 57.12 19.25 2.22
N VAL A 468 57.79 18.12 1.99
CA VAL A 468 59.26 18.01 2.09
C VAL A 468 59.84 18.14 0.69
N GLY A 469 60.57 19.22 0.42
CA GLY A 469 61.24 19.43 -0.86
C GLY A 469 62.51 18.58 -1.01
N ASP A 470 63.06 18.52 -2.23
CA ASP A 470 64.24 17.70 -2.58
C ASP A 470 65.48 18.02 -1.74
N SER A 471 65.56 19.24 -1.18
CA SER A 471 66.65 19.69 -0.29
C SER A 471 66.45 19.31 1.18
N GLY A 472 65.34 18.65 1.53
CA GLY A 472 64.92 18.35 2.90
C GLY A 472 64.22 19.50 3.63
N ALA A 473 64.04 20.67 2.99
CA ALA A 473 63.30 21.78 3.55
C ALA A 473 61.79 21.50 3.58
N THR A 474 61.13 21.82 4.70
CA THR A 474 59.68 21.67 4.84
C THR A 474 58.96 22.98 4.52
N THR A 475 57.84 22.88 3.81
CA THR A 475 56.91 23.99 3.54
C THR A 475 55.49 23.56 3.89
N GLU A 476 54.65 24.50 4.28
CA GLU A 476 53.24 24.23 4.56
C GLU A 476 52.39 24.62 3.35
N PHE A 477 51.70 23.65 2.78
CA PHE A 477 50.80 23.85 1.65
C PHE A 477 49.35 23.77 2.10
N ARG A 478 48.52 24.71 1.64
CA ARG A 478 47.07 24.68 1.85
C ARG A 478 46.38 24.77 0.51
N PHE A 479 45.45 23.85 0.28
CA PHE A 479 44.59 23.91 -0.89
C PHE A 479 43.70 25.16 -0.84
N THR A 480 43.43 25.70 -2.02
CA THR A 480 42.39 26.70 -2.21
C THR A 480 41.21 26.06 -2.96
N PRO A 481 39.96 26.51 -2.71
CA PRO A 481 38.80 25.98 -3.43
C PRO A 481 39.05 25.98 -4.95
N PRO A 482 38.79 24.88 -5.67
CA PRO A 482 39.06 24.81 -7.09
C PRO A 482 38.06 25.67 -7.87
N THR A 483 38.51 26.15 -9.03
CA THR A 483 37.66 26.81 -10.02
C THR A 483 37.64 25.97 -11.29
N ALA A 484 36.50 25.98 -11.99
CA ALA A 484 36.30 25.26 -13.24
C ALA A 484 35.28 25.98 -14.12
N GLN A 485 35.33 25.69 -15.42
CA GLN A 485 34.28 26.02 -16.36
C GLN A 485 33.17 24.96 -16.24
N GLU A 486 31.92 25.41 -16.25
CA GLU A 486 30.75 24.51 -16.26
C GLU A 486 30.79 23.57 -17.48
N LEU A 487 31.19 24.11 -18.64
CA LEU A 487 31.18 23.43 -19.94
C LEU A 487 32.48 23.72 -20.70
N PRO A 488 32.95 22.77 -21.53
CA PRO A 488 34.02 23.03 -22.48
C PRO A 488 33.55 23.97 -23.60
N ASP A 489 34.50 24.60 -24.31
CA ASP A 489 34.21 25.38 -25.52
C ASP A 489 33.44 24.55 -26.57
N ALA A 490 33.81 23.28 -26.72
CA ALA A 490 33.10 22.29 -27.52
C ALA A 490 33.37 20.87 -27.01
N PHE A 491 32.34 20.03 -27.03
CA PHE A 491 32.50 18.60 -26.75
C PHE A 491 33.14 17.87 -27.94
N ILE A 492 34.12 17.01 -27.62
CA ILE A 492 34.76 16.08 -28.55
C ILE A 492 33.98 14.77 -28.55
N ALA A 493 33.57 14.30 -29.72
CA ALA A 493 32.69 13.13 -29.83
C ALA A 493 33.33 11.81 -29.34
N GLY A 494 34.65 11.68 -29.44
CA GLY A 494 35.37 10.45 -29.11
C GLY A 494 35.11 9.32 -30.12
N ASN A 495 35.23 8.07 -29.66
CA ASN A 495 34.97 6.87 -30.45
C ASN A 495 33.48 6.64 -30.74
N ASP A 496 33.14 6.21 -31.96
CA ASP A 496 31.75 5.85 -32.31
C ASP A 496 31.37 4.47 -31.75
N LEU A 497 30.74 4.49 -30.57
CA LEU A 497 30.33 3.31 -29.82
C LEU A 497 28.82 3.07 -29.82
N TYR A 498 28.07 3.81 -30.64
CA TYR A 498 26.62 3.66 -30.74
C TYR A 498 26.21 2.80 -31.94
N GLN A 499 25.33 1.85 -31.70
CA GLN A 499 24.63 1.10 -32.73
C GLN A 499 23.19 1.61 -32.81
N ALA A 500 22.88 2.28 -33.92
CA ALA A 500 21.54 2.78 -34.18
C ALA A 500 20.49 1.65 -34.27
N PRO A 501 19.23 1.90 -33.84
CA PRO A 501 18.16 0.94 -33.97
C PRO A 501 17.84 0.65 -35.43
N VAL A 502 17.48 -0.59 -35.74
CA VAL A 502 16.95 -0.95 -37.07
C VAL A 502 15.43 -0.89 -37.01
N LEU A 503 14.83 0.01 -37.79
CA LEU A 503 13.39 0.28 -37.76
C LEU A 503 12.60 -0.43 -38.86
N GLU A 504 13.28 -0.91 -39.90
CA GLU A 504 12.70 -1.56 -41.08
C GLU A 504 13.32 -2.94 -41.31
N ASN A 505 12.55 -3.87 -41.88
CA ASN A 505 13.01 -5.23 -42.23
C ASN A 505 13.65 -6.00 -41.06
N THR A 506 13.17 -5.80 -39.83
CA THR A 506 13.77 -6.41 -38.62
C THR A 506 13.74 -7.94 -38.61
N GLY A 507 12.83 -8.57 -39.35
CA GLY A 507 12.68 -10.02 -39.45
C GLY A 507 13.90 -10.76 -40.04
N GLN A 508 14.84 -10.05 -40.67
CA GLN A 508 16.10 -10.65 -41.16
C GLN A 508 17.12 -10.89 -40.03
N TYR A 509 16.98 -10.20 -38.89
CA TYR A 509 17.88 -10.35 -37.76
C TYR A 509 17.40 -11.46 -36.82
N ARG A 510 18.35 -12.19 -36.23
CA ARG A 510 18.09 -13.20 -35.21
C ARG A 510 18.77 -12.76 -33.91
N VAL A 511 18.15 -13.09 -32.78
CA VAL A 511 18.83 -12.95 -31.48
C VAL A 511 19.78 -14.12 -31.33
N GLU A 512 21.01 -13.84 -30.93
CA GLU A 512 22.03 -14.85 -30.66
C GLU A 512 21.95 -15.29 -29.19
N ILE A 513 21.54 -16.53 -28.95
CA ILE A 513 21.56 -17.21 -27.65
C ILE A 513 22.04 -18.63 -27.91
N ASP A 514 23.07 -19.09 -27.20
CA ASP A 514 23.49 -20.50 -27.21
C ASP A 514 22.61 -21.29 -26.23
N GLU A 515 22.03 -22.41 -26.69
CA GLU A 515 21.19 -23.28 -25.85
C GLU A 515 21.96 -23.94 -24.70
N ASN A 516 23.30 -24.01 -24.80
CA ASN A 516 24.17 -24.56 -23.76
C ASN A 516 24.94 -23.46 -22.99
N SER A 517 24.53 -22.20 -23.13
CA SER A 517 25.14 -21.07 -22.44
C SER A 517 25.07 -21.22 -20.92
N ASP A 518 26.15 -20.87 -20.23
CA ASP A 518 26.16 -20.69 -18.77
C ASP A 518 25.88 -19.23 -18.35
N ARG A 519 25.73 -18.31 -19.33
CA ARG A 519 25.51 -16.86 -19.14
C ARG A 519 24.08 -16.42 -19.44
N LEU A 520 23.41 -17.07 -20.39
CA LEU A 520 22.12 -16.71 -20.93
C LEU A 520 21.18 -17.93 -20.91
N GLU A 521 19.96 -17.76 -20.41
CA GLU A 521 18.94 -18.81 -20.34
C GLU A 521 17.60 -18.24 -20.79
N LEU A 522 16.94 -18.88 -21.74
CA LEU A 522 15.56 -18.51 -22.07
C LEU A 522 14.65 -18.78 -20.87
N LEU A 523 13.77 -17.82 -20.57
CA LEU A 523 12.86 -17.94 -19.44
C LEU A 523 11.72 -18.92 -19.76
N GLU A 524 11.53 -19.89 -18.87
CA GLU A 524 10.31 -20.68 -18.81
C GLU A 524 9.23 -19.90 -18.03
N PRO A 525 7.97 -19.84 -18.53
CA PRO A 525 6.89 -19.22 -17.80
C PRO A 525 6.71 -19.86 -16.42
N PHE A 526 6.65 -19.03 -15.37
CA PHE A 526 6.34 -19.55 -14.05
C PHE A 526 4.94 -20.19 -14.01
N PRO A 527 4.73 -21.23 -13.18
CA PRO A 527 3.41 -21.83 -13.05
C PRO A 527 2.38 -20.83 -12.53
N ALA A 528 1.18 -20.83 -13.15
CA ALA A 528 0.05 -20.01 -12.73
C ALA A 528 -0.28 -20.17 -11.23
N TRP A 529 -1.00 -19.21 -10.66
CA TRP A 529 -1.52 -19.33 -9.30
C TRP A 529 -2.46 -20.54 -9.20
N MET A 530 -2.36 -21.27 -8.09
CA MET A 530 -3.26 -22.38 -7.78
C MET A 530 -3.74 -22.22 -6.34
N ASP A 531 -5.02 -22.51 -6.10
CA ASP A 531 -5.61 -22.44 -4.77
C ASP A 531 -4.81 -23.28 -3.77
N GLY A 532 -4.67 -22.79 -2.55
CA GLY A 532 -3.86 -23.40 -1.50
C GLY A 532 -2.35 -23.19 -1.65
N ARG A 533 -1.88 -22.42 -2.65
CA ARG A 533 -0.45 -22.06 -2.77
C ARG A 533 0.04 -21.28 -1.55
N ALA A 534 -0.81 -20.45 -0.93
CA ALA A 534 -0.47 -19.68 0.26
C ALA A 534 -0.84 -20.37 1.60
N SER A 535 -1.18 -21.66 1.57
CA SER A 535 -1.48 -22.43 2.79
C SER A 535 -0.26 -23.24 3.24
N GLU A 536 -0.13 -23.40 4.55
CA GLU A 536 0.90 -24.24 5.19
C GLU A 536 2.34 -23.92 4.73
N MET A 537 2.64 -22.65 4.53
CA MET A 537 3.97 -22.19 4.10
C MET A 537 4.95 -22.27 5.27
N GLN A 538 6.07 -22.94 5.06
CA GLN A 538 7.18 -22.94 6.00
C GLN A 538 7.88 -21.57 5.98
N VAL A 539 8.36 -21.10 7.13
CA VAL A 539 9.22 -19.91 7.19
C VAL A 539 10.65 -20.31 6.78
N LEU A 540 11.08 -19.90 5.58
CA LEU A 540 12.43 -20.20 5.08
C LEU A 540 13.50 -19.45 5.88
N VAL A 541 13.25 -18.17 6.14
CA VAL A 541 14.14 -17.28 6.89
C VAL A 541 13.33 -16.12 7.47
N LYS A 542 13.69 -15.70 8.68
CA LYS A 542 13.25 -14.44 9.28
C LYS A 542 14.45 -13.49 9.31
N VAL A 543 14.42 -12.47 8.45
CA VAL A 543 15.57 -11.60 8.22
C VAL A 543 15.71 -10.58 9.34
N ALA A 544 16.87 -10.55 9.98
CA ALA A 544 17.16 -9.61 11.05
C ALA A 544 17.68 -8.27 10.51
N GLY A 545 16.97 -7.17 10.78
CA GLY A 545 17.42 -5.83 10.44
C GLY A 545 17.46 -5.55 8.93
N LYS A 546 18.44 -4.74 8.50
CA LYS A 546 18.51 -4.19 7.15
C LYS A 546 18.73 -5.28 6.09
N CYS A 547 17.78 -5.42 5.15
CA CYS A 547 17.90 -6.32 4.01
C CYS A 547 17.81 -5.55 2.68
N THR A 548 18.95 -5.26 2.07
CA THR A 548 19.01 -4.61 0.76
C THR A 548 18.88 -5.64 -0.36
N THR A 549 18.65 -5.19 -1.60
CA THR A 549 18.73 -6.08 -2.77
C THR A 549 20.10 -6.72 -2.96
N ASP A 550 21.18 -6.14 -2.41
CA ASP A 550 22.51 -6.77 -2.41
C ASP A 550 22.63 -7.89 -1.36
N HIS A 551 21.81 -7.87 -0.30
CA HIS A 551 21.67 -9.02 0.61
C HIS A 551 20.84 -10.14 -0.03
N ILE A 552 19.80 -9.79 -0.79
CA ILE A 552 18.89 -10.74 -1.46
C ILE A 552 19.53 -11.39 -2.69
N SER A 553 20.14 -10.60 -3.58
CA SER A 553 20.77 -11.08 -4.81
C SER A 553 22.09 -10.32 -5.00
N PRO A 554 23.18 -10.78 -4.35
CA PRO A 554 24.47 -10.10 -4.39
C PRO A 554 24.96 -9.79 -5.82
N ALA A 555 25.72 -8.71 -5.96
CA ALA A 555 26.39 -8.34 -7.21
C ALA A 555 27.79 -8.99 -7.31
N GLY A 556 28.79 -8.27 -7.82
CA GLY A 556 30.16 -8.75 -7.94
C GLY A 556 30.27 -9.92 -8.92
N PRO A 557 30.79 -11.10 -8.52
CA PRO A 557 30.97 -12.23 -9.43
C PRO A 557 29.64 -12.73 -10.05
N TRP A 558 28.51 -12.44 -9.41
CA TRP A 558 27.19 -12.81 -9.88
C TRP A 558 26.69 -12.00 -11.08
N TYR A 559 27.37 -10.90 -11.45
CA TYR A 559 27.08 -10.20 -12.72
C TYR A 559 27.19 -11.12 -13.93
N ASN A 560 28.03 -12.16 -13.84
CA ASN A 560 28.15 -13.16 -14.89
C ASN A 560 26.83 -13.86 -15.20
N TYR A 561 25.95 -14.05 -14.21
CA TYR A 561 24.74 -14.86 -14.37
C TYR A 561 23.45 -14.05 -14.49
N ARG A 562 23.52 -12.72 -14.70
CA ARG A 562 22.33 -11.86 -14.80
C ARG A 562 21.37 -12.24 -15.94
N GLY A 563 21.84 -12.98 -16.94
CA GLY A 563 21.02 -13.53 -18.02
C GLY A 563 20.60 -14.99 -17.82
N HIS A 564 20.99 -15.64 -16.73
CA HIS A 564 20.74 -17.06 -16.48
C HIS A 564 20.12 -17.26 -15.10
N LEU A 565 18.78 -17.39 -15.07
CA LEU A 565 18.01 -17.40 -13.84
C LEU A 565 18.36 -18.59 -12.93
N THR A 566 18.58 -19.78 -13.51
CA THR A 566 18.98 -20.97 -12.76
C THR A 566 20.31 -20.75 -12.02
N ASN A 567 21.32 -20.19 -12.69
CA ASN A 567 22.65 -19.99 -12.12
C ASN A 567 22.67 -18.84 -11.11
N ILE A 568 22.03 -17.70 -11.40
CA ILE A 568 22.02 -16.58 -10.46
C ILE A 568 21.26 -16.91 -9.17
N SER A 569 20.24 -17.77 -9.24
CA SER A 569 19.50 -18.23 -8.05
C SER A 569 20.36 -19.00 -7.03
N HIS A 570 21.62 -19.33 -7.33
CA HIS A 570 22.58 -19.81 -6.33
C HIS A 570 23.10 -18.71 -5.39
N ASN A 571 22.66 -17.46 -5.54
CA ASN A 571 23.05 -16.37 -4.66
C ASN A 571 21.93 -15.84 -3.76
N MET A 572 20.72 -16.41 -3.88
CA MET A 572 19.56 -15.92 -3.17
C MET A 572 19.81 -15.88 -1.66
N LEU A 573 19.70 -14.67 -1.10
CA LEU A 573 19.83 -14.31 0.31
C LEU A 573 21.19 -14.61 0.94
N LEU A 574 22.26 -14.75 0.15
CA LEU A 574 23.62 -15.00 0.70
C LEU A 574 24.13 -13.90 1.63
N GLY A 575 23.63 -12.67 1.53
CA GLY A 575 24.01 -11.56 2.42
C GLY A 575 23.05 -11.31 3.57
N ALA A 576 21.99 -12.12 3.73
CA ALA A 576 20.97 -11.88 4.74
C ALA A 576 21.31 -12.51 6.10
N SER A 577 21.08 -11.77 7.18
CA SER A 577 21.14 -12.29 8.55
C SER A 577 19.81 -12.93 8.96
N ASN A 578 19.86 -14.07 9.64
CA ASN A 578 18.68 -14.83 10.07
C ASN A 578 18.46 -14.69 11.58
N SER A 579 17.30 -14.18 12.02
CA SER A 579 16.99 -13.96 13.44
C SER A 579 16.86 -15.25 14.26
N PHE A 580 16.68 -16.41 13.62
CA PHE A 580 16.60 -17.69 14.32
C PHE A 580 17.96 -18.28 14.67
N LEU A 581 19.04 -17.82 14.02
CA LEU A 581 20.37 -18.34 14.27
C LEU A 581 21.08 -17.54 15.39
N PRO A 582 21.83 -18.21 16.28
CA PRO A 582 22.73 -17.50 17.20
C PRO A 582 23.84 -16.80 16.41
N GLU A 583 24.32 -15.66 16.90
CA GLU A 583 25.41 -14.90 16.26
C GLU A 583 25.17 -14.63 14.76
N ASN A 584 23.94 -14.27 14.42
CA ASN A 584 23.45 -14.10 13.04
C ASN A 584 24.13 -13.02 12.20
N THR A 585 25.01 -12.22 12.79
CA THR A 585 25.86 -11.25 12.10
C THR A 585 27.29 -11.75 11.86
N SER A 586 27.63 -12.97 12.30
CA SER A 586 28.93 -13.59 12.02
C SER A 586 29.02 -14.07 10.57
N LEU A 587 30.22 -14.01 9.99
CA LEU A 587 30.46 -14.48 8.62
C LEU A 587 30.12 -15.97 8.42
N ASP A 588 30.19 -16.76 9.50
CA ASP A 588 29.84 -18.19 9.46
C ASP A 588 28.34 -18.44 9.42
N MET A 589 27.49 -17.47 9.79
CA MET A 589 26.03 -17.61 9.87
C MET A 589 25.26 -16.79 8.83
N ILE A 590 25.85 -15.72 8.31
CA ILE A 590 25.23 -14.93 7.23
C ILE A 590 24.91 -15.82 6.02
N GLY A 591 23.73 -15.63 5.43
CA GLY A 591 23.26 -16.37 4.28
C GLY A 591 22.81 -17.81 4.57
N LYS A 592 22.74 -18.20 5.85
CA LYS A 592 22.31 -19.54 6.26
C LYS A 592 20.95 -19.56 6.94
N THR A 593 20.31 -20.72 6.84
CA THR A 593 19.09 -21.05 7.58
C THR A 593 19.09 -22.52 7.96
N LYS A 594 18.31 -22.85 8.98
CA LYS A 594 17.99 -24.24 9.29
C LYS A 594 16.85 -24.65 8.35
N ASP A 595 17.14 -25.55 7.42
CA ASP A 595 16.19 -25.99 6.41
C ASP A 595 14.95 -26.61 7.07
N PRO A 596 13.75 -26.03 6.93
CA PRO A 596 12.54 -26.59 7.54
C PRO A 596 12.22 -28.03 7.08
N ALA A 597 12.78 -28.47 5.94
CA ALA A 597 12.47 -29.77 5.35
C ALA A 597 13.28 -30.95 5.93
N ASP A 598 14.38 -30.69 6.63
CA ASP A 598 15.21 -31.74 7.28
C ASP A 598 15.97 -31.27 8.53
N GLY A 599 15.91 -29.99 8.88
CA GLY A 599 16.49 -29.41 10.09
C GLY A 599 18.00 -29.17 10.00
N GLU A 600 18.63 -29.37 8.84
CA GLU A 600 20.06 -29.13 8.65
C GLU A 600 20.36 -27.64 8.39
N LEU A 601 21.49 -27.16 8.88
CA LEU A 601 21.97 -25.81 8.60
C LEU A 601 22.55 -25.75 7.18
N LYS A 602 21.95 -24.95 6.30
CA LYS A 602 22.34 -24.81 4.88
C LYS A 602 22.40 -23.36 4.45
N LEU A 603 22.96 -23.10 3.27
CA LEU A 603 22.74 -21.83 2.59
C LEU A 603 21.25 -21.67 2.26
N ILE A 604 20.73 -20.46 2.35
CA ILE A 604 19.29 -20.20 2.19
C ILE A 604 18.77 -20.68 0.83
N HIS A 605 19.51 -20.48 -0.26
CA HIS A 605 19.12 -20.94 -1.59
C HIS A 605 19.11 -22.49 -1.73
N GLU A 606 19.97 -23.20 -0.98
CA GLU A 606 20.01 -24.67 -0.97
C GLU A 606 18.79 -25.22 -0.21
N ALA A 607 18.47 -24.63 0.94
CA ALA A 607 17.26 -24.95 1.69
C ALA A 607 16.01 -24.71 0.84
N ALA A 608 15.89 -23.54 0.21
CA ALA A 608 14.77 -23.22 -0.69
C ALA A 608 14.63 -24.21 -1.85
N ARG A 609 15.75 -24.64 -2.44
CA ARG A 609 15.77 -25.66 -3.52
C ARG A 609 15.34 -27.03 -3.01
N ASN A 610 15.80 -27.45 -1.82
CA ASN A 610 15.37 -28.70 -1.20
C ASN A 610 13.87 -28.70 -0.93
N MET A 611 13.35 -27.60 -0.38
CA MET A 611 11.93 -27.39 -0.13
C MET A 611 11.12 -27.45 -1.43
N LYS A 612 11.56 -26.75 -2.48
CA LYS A 612 10.94 -26.83 -3.83
C LYS A 612 10.90 -28.26 -4.35
N ASN A 613 12.01 -29.00 -4.26
CA ASN A 613 12.09 -30.39 -4.74
C ASN A 613 11.18 -31.35 -3.96
N LYS A 614 10.92 -31.05 -2.69
CA LYS A 614 9.98 -31.80 -1.83
C LYS A 614 8.53 -31.31 -1.94
N GLY A 615 8.25 -30.29 -2.76
CA GLY A 615 6.92 -29.71 -2.91
C GLY A 615 6.45 -28.88 -1.71
N LEU A 616 7.37 -28.45 -0.84
CA LEU A 616 7.07 -27.61 0.32
C LEU A 616 6.95 -26.14 -0.10
N LYS A 617 5.85 -25.52 0.32
CA LYS A 617 5.59 -24.10 0.12
C LYS A 617 6.32 -23.30 1.20
N TRP A 618 6.81 -22.11 0.86
CA TRP A 618 7.55 -21.29 1.81
C TRP A 618 7.37 -19.78 1.60
N CYS A 619 7.64 -19.05 2.69
CA CYS A 619 7.64 -17.60 2.74
C CYS A 619 8.92 -17.05 3.42
N ILE A 620 9.20 -15.77 3.19
CA ILE A 620 10.25 -15.00 3.88
C ILE A 620 9.59 -14.01 4.83
N ILE A 621 10.13 -13.85 6.03
CA ILE A 621 9.76 -12.77 6.95
C ILE A 621 10.83 -11.68 6.91
N GLY A 622 10.45 -10.46 6.57
CA GLY A 622 11.33 -9.29 6.46
C GLY A 622 11.13 -8.27 7.58
N ASP A 623 12.17 -7.48 7.86
CA ASP A 623 12.09 -6.34 8.78
C ASP A 623 11.62 -5.07 8.04
N ASN A 624 12.05 -3.88 8.48
CA ASN A 624 11.76 -2.60 7.84
C ASN A 624 12.49 -2.41 6.50
N ASN A 625 11.81 -1.74 5.56
CA ASN A 625 12.33 -1.35 4.24
C ASN A 625 12.98 -2.51 3.46
N TYR A 626 12.37 -3.69 3.51
CA TYR A 626 12.89 -4.90 2.86
C TYR A 626 13.05 -4.70 1.36
N GLY A 627 14.23 -5.05 0.84
CA GLY A 627 14.59 -4.86 -0.57
C GLY A 627 15.06 -3.44 -0.91
N GLU A 628 15.58 -2.68 0.05
CA GLU A 628 16.20 -1.37 -0.19
C GLU A 628 17.33 -1.45 -1.23
N GLY A 629 17.46 -0.42 -2.06
CA GLY A 629 18.64 -0.22 -2.90
C GLY A 629 18.40 -0.37 -4.40
N SER A 630 19.10 -1.31 -5.04
CA SER A 630 19.18 -1.42 -6.50
C SER A 630 17.87 -1.92 -7.10
N SER A 631 17.56 -1.51 -8.33
CA SER A 631 16.33 -1.86 -9.06
C SER A 631 16.24 -3.33 -9.50
N ARG A 632 17.27 -4.15 -9.24
CA ARG A 632 17.41 -5.51 -9.78
C ARG A 632 16.18 -6.38 -9.51
N GLU A 633 15.54 -6.85 -10.59
CA GLU A 633 14.38 -7.73 -10.50
C GLU A 633 14.72 -9.17 -10.11
N HIS A 634 16.01 -9.56 -10.22
CA HIS A 634 16.49 -10.87 -9.78
C HIS A 634 16.19 -11.14 -8.29
N ALA A 635 16.20 -10.10 -7.45
CA ALA A 635 15.81 -10.22 -6.05
C ALA A 635 14.35 -10.68 -5.84
N ALA A 636 13.50 -10.60 -6.87
CA ALA A 636 12.15 -11.19 -6.88
C ALA A 636 12.07 -12.47 -7.73
N LEU A 637 12.79 -12.53 -8.87
CA LEU A 637 12.82 -13.71 -9.74
C LEU A 637 13.42 -14.94 -9.03
N GLU A 638 14.50 -14.78 -8.27
CA GLU A 638 15.19 -15.91 -7.63
C GLU A 638 14.33 -16.56 -6.53
N PRO A 639 13.72 -15.81 -5.57
CA PRO A 639 12.74 -16.41 -4.65
C PRO A 639 11.60 -17.10 -5.38
N ARG A 640 11.06 -16.48 -6.44
CA ARG A 640 9.97 -17.06 -7.22
C ARG A 640 10.39 -18.36 -7.91
N PHE A 641 11.58 -18.37 -8.51
CA PHE A 641 12.17 -19.52 -9.19
C PHE A 641 12.43 -20.67 -8.21
N LEU A 642 12.87 -20.38 -6.99
CA LEU A 642 13.11 -21.35 -5.93
C LEU A 642 11.84 -21.76 -5.15
N GLY A 643 10.66 -21.41 -5.64
CA GLY A 643 9.38 -21.90 -5.10
C GLY A 643 8.75 -21.02 -4.02
N GLY A 644 9.27 -19.81 -3.82
CA GLY A 644 8.74 -18.84 -2.87
C GLY A 644 7.35 -18.37 -3.26
N THR A 645 6.49 -18.22 -2.26
CA THR A 645 5.10 -17.79 -2.45
C THR A 645 4.87 -16.36 -1.98
N ALA A 646 5.37 -16.02 -0.80
CA ALA A 646 5.14 -14.72 -0.18
C ALA A 646 6.41 -14.17 0.49
N VAL A 647 6.47 -12.84 0.58
CA VAL A 647 7.36 -12.13 1.49
C VAL A 647 6.48 -11.30 2.41
N ILE A 648 6.63 -11.45 3.72
CA ILE A 648 5.85 -10.75 4.74
C ILE A 648 6.81 -9.86 5.52
N ALA A 649 6.69 -8.54 5.41
CA ALA A 649 7.66 -7.61 5.99
C ALA A 649 7.00 -6.50 6.82
N LYS A 650 7.75 -5.80 7.69
CA LYS A 650 7.22 -4.58 8.33
C LYS A 650 6.97 -3.48 7.29
N SER A 651 7.83 -3.40 6.28
CA SER A 651 7.64 -2.52 5.12
C SER A 651 8.58 -2.90 3.97
N PHE A 652 8.26 -2.51 2.73
CA PHE A 652 9.09 -2.76 1.53
C PHE A 652 9.69 -1.50 0.94
N ALA A 653 10.78 -1.63 0.18
CA ALA A 653 11.20 -0.61 -0.78
C ALA A 653 10.32 -0.68 -2.05
N ARG A 654 9.98 0.48 -2.64
CA ARG A 654 8.98 0.60 -3.73
C ARG A 654 9.25 -0.32 -4.94
N ILE A 655 10.48 -0.28 -5.47
CA ILE A 655 10.83 -1.05 -6.69
C ILE A 655 10.77 -2.54 -6.40
N HIS A 656 11.29 -2.97 -5.25
CA HIS A 656 11.31 -4.38 -4.88
C HIS A 656 9.89 -4.93 -4.66
N GLU A 657 9.01 -4.17 -4.01
CA GLU A 657 7.60 -4.53 -3.85
C GLU A 657 6.91 -4.72 -5.21
N THR A 658 7.17 -3.83 -6.17
CA THR A 658 6.64 -3.92 -7.54
C THR A 658 7.18 -5.16 -8.25
N ASN A 659 8.49 -5.44 -8.12
CA ASN A 659 9.12 -6.62 -8.71
C ASN A 659 8.50 -7.91 -8.15
N LEU A 660 8.23 -8.00 -6.84
CA LEU A 660 7.55 -9.16 -6.25
C LEU A 660 6.16 -9.38 -6.85
N LYS A 661 5.37 -8.30 -7.01
CA LYS A 661 4.05 -8.35 -7.67
C LYS A 661 4.16 -8.83 -9.12
N LYS A 662 5.13 -8.29 -9.89
CA LYS A 662 5.38 -8.68 -11.29
C LYS A 662 5.73 -10.15 -11.46
N GLN A 663 6.45 -10.75 -10.50
CA GLN A 663 6.80 -12.17 -10.53
C GLN A 663 5.71 -13.09 -9.94
N GLY A 664 4.55 -12.55 -9.57
CA GLY A 664 3.42 -13.32 -9.03
C GLY A 664 3.68 -13.85 -7.62
N MET A 665 4.50 -13.15 -6.83
CA MET A 665 4.62 -13.35 -5.39
C MET A 665 3.69 -12.41 -4.63
N LEU A 666 3.39 -12.74 -3.37
CA LEU A 666 2.62 -11.89 -2.46
C LEU A 666 3.55 -11.07 -1.56
N PRO A 667 3.81 -9.78 -1.83
CA PRO A 667 4.39 -8.87 -0.86
C PRO A 667 3.31 -8.42 0.13
N LEU A 668 3.42 -8.84 1.39
CA LEU A 668 2.48 -8.53 2.46
C LEU A 668 3.17 -7.72 3.55
N THR A 669 2.47 -6.72 4.08
CA THR A 669 2.95 -5.97 5.24
C THR A 669 2.20 -6.36 6.50
N PHE A 670 2.88 -6.35 7.64
CA PHE A 670 2.19 -6.46 8.93
C PHE A 670 1.35 -5.20 9.18
N ASP A 671 0.12 -5.37 9.65
CA ASP A 671 -0.69 -4.26 10.16
C ASP A 671 -0.11 -3.70 11.46
N ASP A 672 0.32 -4.59 12.36
CA ASP A 672 1.14 -4.26 13.53
C ASP A 672 2.58 -4.75 13.32
N PRO A 673 3.57 -3.86 13.11
CA PRO A 673 4.97 -4.23 12.99
C PRO A 673 5.53 -5.06 14.15
N ALA A 674 4.89 -5.06 15.34
CA ALA A 674 5.26 -5.91 16.47
C ALA A 674 4.94 -7.41 16.24
N ASP A 675 4.04 -7.74 15.31
CA ASP A 675 3.72 -9.12 14.96
C ASP A 675 4.91 -9.86 14.33
N TYR A 676 5.86 -9.12 13.76
CA TYR A 676 7.15 -9.65 13.36
C TYR A 676 7.78 -10.49 14.48
N ASP A 677 7.74 -10.03 15.74
CA ASP A 677 8.36 -10.71 16.87
C ASP A 677 7.58 -11.95 17.35
N LYS A 678 6.30 -12.07 16.98
CA LYS A 678 5.48 -13.24 17.32
C LYS A 678 5.85 -14.48 16.51
N ILE A 679 6.38 -14.31 15.30
CA ILE A 679 6.79 -15.43 14.44
C ILE A 679 8.09 -16.08 14.95
N ARG A 680 8.02 -17.38 15.23
CA ARG A 680 9.09 -18.22 15.78
C ARG A 680 9.57 -19.24 14.77
N GLU A 681 10.73 -19.83 15.05
CA GLU A 681 11.31 -20.90 14.23
C GLU A 681 10.39 -22.13 14.27
N GLY A 682 10.07 -22.69 13.10
CA GLY A 682 9.17 -23.84 12.95
C GLY A 682 7.69 -23.48 12.80
N ASP A 683 7.33 -22.19 12.92
CA ASP A 683 5.98 -21.75 12.61
C ASP A 683 5.64 -21.98 11.13
N VAL A 684 4.35 -22.22 10.88
CA VAL A 684 3.80 -22.43 9.55
C VAL A 684 2.74 -21.36 9.28
N ILE A 685 2.88 -20.66 8.16
CA ILE A 685 2.05 -19.51 7.79
C ILE A 685 1.02 -19.91 6.74
N THR A 686 -0.24 -19.57 6.99
CA THR A 686 -1.31 -19.66 5.99
C THR A 686 -1.87 -18.26 5.76
N VAL A 687 -1.88 -17.81 4.50
CA VAL A 687 -2.55 -16.57 4.09
C VAL A 687 -3.92 -16.93 3.54
N LEU A 688 -4.97 -16.39 4.15
CA LEU A 688 -6.36 -16.62 3.78
C LEU A 688 -6.85 -15.52 2.81
N GLY A 689 -7.95 -15.77 2.09
CA GLY A 689 -8.59 -14.77 1.22
C GLY A 689 -7.84 -14.45 -0.08
N VAL A 690 -6.83 -15.25 -0.44
CA VAL A 690 -6.03 -15.09 -1.68
C VAL A 690 -6.42 -16.07 -2.78
N ASP A 691 -7.31 -17.01 -2.48
CA ASP A 691 -7.80 -18.04 -3.41
C ASP A 691 -9.18 -17.66 -3.98
N GLY A 692 -9.65 -18.35 -5.03
CA GLY A 692 -11.06 -18.27 -5.45
C GLY A 692 -11.59 -16.91 -5.96
N LYS A 693 -10.72 -15.96 -6.35
CA LYS A 693 -11.07 -14.54 -6.65
C LYS A 693 -11.56 -13.74 -5.45
N GLU A 694 -11.24 -14.16 -4.23
CA GLU A 694 -11.58 -13.44 -2.99
C GLU A 694 -10.70 -12.20 -2.77
N LEU A 695 -9.53 -12.12 -3.44
CA LEU A 695 -8.62 -10.99 -3.35
C LEU A 695 -9.26 -9.72 -3.92
N GLN A 696 -9.53 -8.74 -3.05
CA GLN A 696 -10.03 -7.41 -3.40
C GLN A 696 -9.00 -6.34 -3.02
N PRO A 697 -8.93 -5.20 -3.74
CA PRO A 697 -8.17 -4.04 -3.28
C PRO A 697 -8.67 -3.57 -1.91
N GLU A 698 -7.75 -3.37 -0.96
CA GLU A 698 -7.98 -2.70 0.35
C GLU A 698 -8.98 -3.32 1.34
N ASN A 699 -9.29 -4.61 1.26
CA ASN A 699 -10.02 -5.27 2.35
C ASN A 699 -9.07 -5.69 3.49
N GLY A 700 -8.74 -4.73 4.36
CA GLY A 700 -8.31 -5.02 5.73
C GLY A 700 -9.45 -5.69 6.50
N VAL A 701 -9.53 -7.01 6.42
CA VAL A 701 -10.37 -7.81 7.32
C VAL A 701 -9.47 -8.36 8.40
N ALA A 702 -9.66 -7.91 9.65
CA ALA A 702 -9.08 -8.56 10.80
C ALA A 702 -9.62 -10.00 10.86
N VAL A 703 -8.79 -10.98 10.50
CA VAL A 703 -9.07 -12.38 10.81
C VAL A 703 -8.72 -12.55 12.28
N LEU A 704 -9.75 -12.60 13.13
CA LEU A 704 -9.56 -13.03 14.51
C LEU A 704 -8.97 -14.45 14.49
N PRO A 705 -7.81 -14.70 15.11
CA PRO A 705 -7.24 -16.04 15.18
C PRO A 705 -8.23 -17.01 15.85
N GLY A 706 -8.33 -18.22 15.29
CA GLY A 706 -9.12 -19.32 15.84
C GLY A 706 -10.33 -19.75 15.00
N SER A 707 -10.73 -21.01 15.15
CA SER A 707 -11.98 -21.53 14.57
C SER A 707 -13.14 -21.16 15.48
N PHE A 708 -14.12 -20.42 14.96
CA PHE A 708 -15.36 -20.13 15.68
C PHE A 708 -16.38 -21.23 15.39
N ASN A 709 -16.80 -21.97 16.41
CA ASN A 709 -17.91 -22.90 16.29
C ASN A 709 -19.19 -22.20 16.79
N ARG A 710 -19.99 -21.67 15.86
CA ARG A 710 -21.26 -21.01 16.17
C ARG A 710 -22.32 -21.22 15.09
N SER A 711 -23.58 -21.21 15.50
CA SER A 711 -24.75 -21.14 14.63
C SER A 711 -25.22 -19.69 14.46
N VAL A 712 -26.06 -19.44 13.46
CA VAL A 712 -26.78 -18.15 13.31
C VAL A 712 -27.74 -17.87 14.48
N PHE A 713 -28.03 -18.90 15.29
CA PHE A 713 -28.87 -18.79 16.47
C PHE A 713 -28.12 -18.40 17.74
N ASP A 714 -26.78 -18.41 17.72
CA ASP A 714 -25.95 -18.10 18.88
C ASP A 714 -25.43 -16.66 18.78
N ALA A 715 -25.34 -15.98 19.91
CA ALA A 715 -24.76 -14.64 19.93
C ALA A 715 -23.23 -14.71 19.66
N PRO A 716 -22.60 -13.70 19.03
CA PRO A 716 -21.17 -13.76 18.71
C PRO A 716 -20.27 -14.00 19.93
N HIS A 717 -20.67 -13.48 21.09
CA HIS A 717 -19.93 -13.61 22.35
C HIS A 717 -20.13 -14.96 23.06
N GLU A 718 -21.01 -15.82 22.56
CA GLU A 718 -21.17 -17.21 23.02
C GLU A 718 -20.35 -18.20 22.18
N SER A 719 -19.60 -17.69 21.19
CA SER A 719 -18.80 -18.52 20.30
C SER A 719 -17.67 -19.22 21.06
N VAL A 720 -17.60 -20.54 20.92
CA VAL A 720 -16.42 -21.30 21.33
C VAL A 720 -15.33 -21.06 20.29
N THR A 721 -14.20 -20.56 20.74
CA THR A 721 -13.02 -20.28 19.91
C THR A 721 -11.83 -21.07 20.45
N SER A 722 -10.90 -21.41 19.56
CA SER A 722 -9.64 -22.07 19.90
C SER A 722 -8.57 -21.10 20.42
N ASP A 723 -8.85 -19.80 20.40
CA ASP A 723 -7.96 -18.75 20.87
C ASP A 723 -8.26 -18.42 22.34
N GLU A 724 -7.23 -18.50 23.21
CA GLU A 724 -7.39 -18.32 24.66
C GLU A 724 -7.75 -16.87 25.03
N ASP A 725 -7.17 -15.87 24.36
CA ASP A 725 -7.43 -14.45 24.63
C ASP A 725 -8.88 -14.08 24.24
N LEU A 726 -9.35 -14.60 23.11
CA LEU A 726 -10.76 -14.44 22.69
C LEU A 726 -11.72 -15.25 23.55
N THR A 727 -11.29 -16.38 24.09
CA THR A 727 -12.08 -17.17 25.06
C THR A 727 -12.33 -16.34 26.32
N ASP A 728 -11.30 -15.72 26.87
CA ASP A 728 -11.42 -14.86 28.05
C ASP A 728 -12.28 -13.61 27.78
N ALA A 729 -12.13 -13.00 26.61
CA ALA A 729 -12.97 -11.88 26.18
C ALA A 729 -14.45 -12.30 26.04
N ASN A 730 -14.73 -13.46 25.45
CA ASN A 730 -16.08 -14.01 25.35
C ASN A 730 -16.67 -14.34 26.72
N ILE A 731 -15.89 -14.93 27.64
CA ILE A 731 -16.31 -15.17 29.03
C ILE A 731 -16.69 -13.86 29.72
N PHE A 732 -15.87 -12.82 29.58
CA PHE A 732 -16.15 -11.51 30.15
C PHE A 732 -17.42 -10.90 29.56
N LEU A 733 -17.53 -10.84 28.22
CA LEU A 733 -18.71 -10.33 27.53
C LEU A 733 -19.98 -11.09 27.96
N ASN A 734 -19.88 -12.40 28.15
CA ASN A 734 -20.99 -13.24 28.59
C ASN A 734 -21.44 -12.94 30.04
N GLN A 735 -20.63 -12.25 30.85
CA GLN A 735 -21.01 -11.79 32.18
C GLN A 735 -21.56 -10.36 32.22
N THR A 736 -21.50 -9.63 31.09
CA THR A 736 -21.97 -8.24 31.03
C THR A 736 -23.48 -8.12 30.78
N GLN A 737 -24.08 -7.04 31.29
CA GLN A 737 -25.49 -6.67 31.06
C GLN A 737 -25.70 -5.78 29.82
N PHE A 738 -24.62 -5.19 29.29
CA PHE A 738 -24.67 -4.27 28.16
C PHE A 738 -23.44 -4.49 27.30
N ILE A 739 -23.64 -4.71 26.00
CA ILE A 739 -22.57 -4.77 25.01
C ILE A 739 -22.74 -3.57 24.08
N ALA A 740 -21.70 -2.75 23.94
CA ALA A 740 -21.70 -1.61 23.02
C ALA A 740 -20.81 -1.92 21.81
N TYR A 741 -21.36 -1.77 20.61
CA TYR A 741 -20.62 -1.84 19.35
C TYR A 741 -20.27 -0.44 18.83
N ASP A 742 -21.05 0.57 19.25
CA ASP A 742 -20.82 1.98 18.99
C ASP A 742 -21.00 2.79 20.29
N LYS A 743 -20.20 3.84 20.49
CA LYS A 743 -20.28 4.71 21.67
C LYS A 743 -21.64 5.41 21.79
N LYS A 744 -22.32 5.70 20.67
CA LYS A 744 -23.68 6.29 20.63
C LYS A 744 -24.70 5.47 21.41
N PHE A 745 -24.47 4.16 21.58
CA PHE A 745 -25.31 3.31 22.41
C PHE A 745 -25.45 3.87 23.83
N PHE A 746 -24.36 4.34 24.43
CA PHE A 746 -24.38 4.93 25.76
C PHE A 746 -25.03 6.31 25.82
N ASP A 747 -25.12 7.02 24.68
CA ASP A 747 -25.92 8.25 24.60
C ASP A 747 -27.42 7.95 24.64
N ILE A 748 -27.82 6.75 24.19
CA ILE A 748 -29.21 6.30 24.18
C ILE A 748 -29.62 5.70 25.53
N ILE A 749 -28.84 4.78 26.09
CA ILE A 749 -29.21 4.13 27.37
C ILE A 749 -28.71 4.89 28.60
N GLY A 750 -27.76 5.80 28.41
CA GLY A 750 -27.06 6.53 29.47
C GLY A 750 -25.89 5.73 30.07
N PRO A 751 -24.79 6.38 30.48
CA PRO A 751 -23.59 5.73 31.01
C PRO A 751 -23.78 5.08 32.39
N LYS A 752 -24.95 5.25 33.01
CA LYS A 752 -25.32 4.67 34.32
C LYS A 752 -26.49 3.67 34.20
N ALA A 753 -26.80 3.21 33.00
CA ALA A 753 -27.83 2.21 32.76
C ALA A 753 -27.62 0.97 33.64
N LYS A 754 -28.72 0.40 34.14
CA LYS A 754 -28.73 -0.83 34.96
C LYS A 754 -29.93 -1.67 34.59
N VAL A 755 -29.74 -3.00 34.58
CA VAL A 755 -30.84 -3.96 34.49
C VAL A 755 -31.19 -4.40 35.91
N ASN A 756 -32.45 -4.19 36.31
CA ASN A 756 -32.97 -4.60 37.62
C ASN A 756 -33.97 -5.74 37.45
N HIS A 757 -33.81 -6.79 38.25
CA HIS A 757 -34.80 -7.86 38.37
C HIS A 757 -35.91 -7.41 39.33
N VAL A 758 -37.17 -7.46 38.86
CA VAL A 758 -38.31 -6.82 39.54
C VAL A 758 -39.28 -7.83 40.15
N GLN A 759 -39.49 -8.97 39.50
CA GLN A 759 -40.44 -10.00 39.91
C GLN A 759 -39.97 -11.38 39.46
N THR A 760 -40.30 -12.40 40.26
CA THR A 760 -40.11 -13.82 39.91
C THR A 760 -41.47 -14.46 39.69
N LEU A 761 -41.64 -15.06 38.51
CA LEU A 761 -42.85 -15.76 38.11
C LEU A 761 -42.69 -17.28 38.28
N ALA A 762 -43.81 -18.01 38.29
CA ALA A 762 -43.81 -19.46 38.45
C ALA A 762 -43.33 -20.17 37.17
N PHE A 763 -43.51 -19.50 36.03
CA PHE A 763 -43.18 -19.95 34.69
C PHE A 763 -42.61 -18.77 33.87
N GLN A 764 -42.27 -19.04 32.61
CA GLN A 764 -41.63 -18.10 31.71
C GLN A 764 -42.56 -16.93 31.34
N THR A 765 -42.05 -15.69 31.36
CA THR A 765 -42.70 -14.56 30.70
C THR A 765 -42.72 -14.78 29.19
N HIS A 766 -43.89 -14.62 28.57
CA HIS A 766 -44.06 -14.83 27.13
C HIS A 766 -44.18 -13.48 26.42
N GLU A 767 -45.39 -13.08 26.06
CA GLU A 767 -45.61 -11.96 25.16
C GLU A 767 -46.47 -10.87 25.85
N ALA A 768 -46.91 -9.92 25.06
CA ALA A 768 -47.85 -8.85 25.32
C ALA A 768 -47.45 -7.75 26.32
N PRO A 769 -46.16 -7.46 26.66
CA PRO A 769 -45.86 -6.31 27.49
C PRO A 769 -46.46 -5.02 26.93
N CYS A 770 -47.29 -4.42 27.77
CA CYS A 770 -47.89 -3.11 27.52
C CYS A 770 -47.91 -2.21 28.74
N TYR A 771 -47.07 -1.18 28.70
CA TYR A 771 -46.90 -0.19 29.74
C TYR A 771 -47.86 0.97 29.54
N ASN A 772 -48.72 1.15 30.54
CA ASN A 772 -49.59 2.29 30.64
C ASN A 772 -48.91 3.39 31.45
N SER A 773 -48.43 4.43 30.77
CA SER A 773 -47.81 5.58 31.44
C SER A 773 -48.75 6.32 32.39
N ASP A 774 -50.07 6.31 32.12
CA ASP A 774 -51.05 7.02 32.94
C ASP A 774 -51.27 6.33 34.29
N THR A 775 -51.20 4.98 34.32
CA THR A 775 -51.39 4.19 35.54
C THR A 775 -50.09 3.62 36.11
N LYS A 776 -48.97 3.77 35.40
CA LYS A 776 -47.66 3.17 35.69
C LYS A 776 -47.69 1.64 35.78
N GLN A 777 -48.62 1.01 35.06
CA GLN A 777 -48.79 -0.44 35.10
C GLN A 777 -48.34 -1.08 33.80
N LEU A 778 -47.68 -2.24 33.91
CA LEU A 778 -47.26 -3.09 32.82
C LEU A 778 -48.18 -4.32 32.76
N PHE A 779 -48.96 -4.42 31.69
CA PHE A 779 -49.66 -5.65 31.32
C PHE A 779 -48.67 -6.60 30.64
N PHE A 780 -48.74 -7.91 30.86
CA PHE A 780 -47.98 -8.92 30.13
C PHE A 780 -48.55 -10.32 30.42
N VAL A 781 -48.09 -11.34 29.71
CA VAL A 781 -48.49 -12.73 29.95
C VAL A 781 -47.34 -13.64 30.37
N GLU A 782 -47.71 -14.71 31.06
CA GLU A 782 -46.84 -15.81 31.42
C GLU A 782 -47.23 -17.05 30.62
N TRP A 783 -46.25 -17.78 30.13
CA TRP A 783 -46.43 -19.10 29.51
C TRP A 783 -46.63 -20.13 30.62
N GLY A 784 -47.62 -21.00 30.53
CA GLY A 784 -47.80 -22.08 31.50
C GLY A 784 -46.67 -23.11 31.54
N PRO A 785 -46.81 -24.20 32.31
CA PRO A 785 -45.88 -25.32 32.23
C PRO A 785 -45.75 -25.77 30.76
N PRO A 786 -44.55 -26.18 30.29
CA PRO A 786 -44.31 -26.51 28.89
C PRO A 786 -45.41 -27.41 28.31
N GLY A 787 -46.10 -26.91 27.26
CA GLY A 787 -47.26 -27.57 26.64
C GLY A 787 -48.64 -27.08 27.10
N GLY A 788 -48.75 -26.32 28.20
CA GLY A 788 -50.01 -25.88 28.81
C GLY A 788 -51.03 -27.02 28.95
N GLU A 789 -52.29 -26.71 29.28
CA GLU A 789 -53.37 -27.64 28.94
C GLU A 789 -53.61 -27.54 27.42
N LYS A 790 -52.74 -28.16 26.59
CA LYS A 790 -52.83 -28.15 25.12
C LYS A 790 -52.66 -26.77 24.46
N GLY A 791 -51.64 -25.99 24.86
CA GLY A 791 -51.29 -24.72 24.18
C GLY A 791 -52.23 -23.54 24.46
N VAL A 792 -53.12 -23.64 25.46
CA VAL A 792 -53.98 -22.54 25.91
C VAL A 792 -53.46 -21.98 27.22
N HIS A 793 -53.17 -20.67 27.28
CA HIS A 793 -52.79 -19.92 28.48
C HIS A 793 -53.71 -18.71 28.67
N SER A 794 -54.10 -18.45 29.92
CA SER A 794 -54.95 -17.31 30.30
C SER A 794 -54.31 -16.43 31.39
N TRP A 795 -53.12 -16.80 31.86
CA TRP A 795 -52.37 -16.06 32.87
C TRP A 795 -51.91 -14.70 32.33
N GLN A 796 -52.62 -13.67 32.78
CA GLN A 796 -52.38 -12.29 32.43
C GLN A 796 -52.02 -11.55 33.70
N TYR A 797 -50.98 -10.73 33.64
CA TYR A 797 -50.50 -10.01 34.79
C TYR A 797 -50.56 -8.51 34.58
N MET A 798 -50.76 -7.80 35.69
CA MET A 798 -50.62 -6.36 35.78
C MET A 798 -49.61 -6.05 36.88
N LEU A 799 -48.44 -5.56 36.49
CA LEU A 799 -47.38 -5.13 37.39
C LEU A 799 -47.43 -3.61 37.57
N ASP A 800 -47.58 -3.14 38.81
CA ASP A 800 -47.32 -1.74 39.12
C ASP A 800 -45.81 -1.50 39.16
N THR A 801 -45.30 -0.72 38.20
CA THR A 801 -43.85 -0.48 38.05
C THR A 801 -43.26 0.45 39.11
N ALA A 802 -44.09 1.13 39.92
CA ALA A 802 -43.64 1.99 40.99
C ALA A 802 -43.52 1.24 42.32
N THR A 803 -44.45 0.33 42.59
CA THR A 803 -44.47 -0.48 43.83
C THR A 803 -43.92 -1.89 43.66
N ASN A 804 -43.72 -2.31 42.42
CA ASN A 804 -43.46 -3.70 42.01
C ASN A 804 -44.59 -4.66 42.40
N GLU A 805 -45.80 -4.19 42.69
CA GLU A 805 -46.92 -5.07 43.03
C GLU A 805 -47.44 -5.80 41.77
N LEU A 806 -47.42 -7.13 41.80
CA LEU A 806 -47.89 -7.97 40.70
C LEU A 806 -49.30 -8.51 41.01
N ARG A 807 -50.22 -8.40 40.03
CA ARG A 807 -51.58 -8.93 40.14
C ARG A 807 -51.91 -9.80 38.93
N ASN A 808 -52.40 -11.02 39.18
CA ASN A 808 -53.03 -11.84 38.15
C ASN A 808 -54.42 -11.26 37.83
N ILE A 809 -54.74 -11.11 36.55
CA ILE A 809 -55.97 -10.51 36.06
C ILE A 809 -56.69 -11.45 35.10
N THR A 810 -58.00 -11.25 34.96
CA THR A 810 -58.82 -11.98 33.99
C THR A 810 -59.82 -11.00 33.41
N THR A 811 -59.89 -10.94 32.08
CA THR A 811 -60.84 -10.06 31.39
C THR A 811 -62.25 -10.65 31.38
N ASP A 812 -63.24 -9.81 31.13
CA ASP A 812 -64.64 -10.19 31.00
C ASP A 812 -65.19 -9.81 29.61
N PRO A 813 -65.44 -10.77 28.69
CA PRO A 813 -65.12 -12.19 28.82
C PRO A 813 -63.59 -12.48 28.76
N PRO A 814 -63.13 -13.67 29.20
CA PRO A 814 -61.70 -14.01 29.25
C PRO A 814 -61.00 -13.92 27.90
N THR A 815 -59.83 -13.29 27.86
CA THR A 815 -58.86 -13.34 26.75
C THR A 815 -57.96 -14.55 27.00
N ILE A 816 -57.78 -15.38 25.99
CA ILE A 816 -56.82 -16.48 26.00
C ILE A 816 -55.73 -16.19 24.97
N ASN A 817 -54.53 -16.70 25.22
CA ASN A 817 -53.39 -16.63 24.30
C ASN A 817 -53.12 -15.20 23.79
N ALA A 818 -53.09 -14.23 24.69
CA ALA A 818 -52.67 -12.88 24.34
C ALA A 818 -51.19 -12.88 23.91
N HIS A 819 -50.91 -12.22 22.80
CA HIS A 819 -49.59 -12.17 22.16
C HIS A 819 -49.11 -10.73 22.00
N GLY A 820 -49.69 -9.91 21.12
CA GLY A 820 -49.28 -8.50 21.02
C GLY A 820 -50.15 -7.57 21.87
N CYS A 821 -49.59 -6.50 22.43
CA CYS A 821 -50.38 -5.47 23.11
C CYS A 821 -49.89 -4.03 22.88
N VAL A 822 -50.81 -3.09 22.69
CA VAL A 822 -50.54 -1.65 22.56
C VAL A 822 -51.59 -0.81 23.27
N ILE A 823 -51.16 0.29 23.90
CA ILE A 823 -52.06 1.27 24.50
C ILE A 823 -52.24 2.45 23.55
N TYR A 824 -53.49 2.66 23.15
CA TYR A 824 -53.89 3.76 22.28
C TYR A 824 -55.19 4.37 22.79
N ASN A 825 -55.25 5.70 22.88
CA ASN A 825 -56.41 6.43 23.42
C ASN A 825 -56.92 5.89 24.77
N LYS A 826 -56.00 5.58 25.70
CA LYS A 826 -56.28 5.06 27.06
C LYS A 826 -57.01 3.71 27.09
N ARG A 827 -57.01 2.99 25.97
CA ARG A 827 -57.51 1.62 25.85
C ARG A 827 -56.34 0.70 25.54
N MET A 828 -56.46 -0.53 26.00
CA MET A 828 -55.51 -1.58 25.67
C MET A 828 -56.05 -2.34 24.46
N TYR A 829 -55.26 -2.49 23.42
CA TYR A 829 -55.58 -3.31 22.26
C TYR A 829 -54.64 -4.50 22.28
N VAL A 830 -55.21 -5.69 22.26
CA VAL A 830 -54.49 -6.95 22.39
C VAL A 830 -54.81 -7.80 21.17
N VAL A 831 -53.80 -8.46 20.63
CA VAL A 831 -54.00 -9.53 19.65
C VAL A 831 -53.81 -10.90 20.29
N THR A 832 -54.50 -11.90 19.76
CA THR A 832 -54.46 -13.28 20.25
C THR A 832 -54.08 -14.28 19.17
N ASP A 833 -53.45 -15.37 19.60
CA ASP A 833 -53.18 -16.55 18.77
C ASP A 833 -54.41 -17.45 18.55
N GLY A 834 -55.54 -17.09 19.18
CA GLY A 834 -56.77 -17.88 19.18
C GLY A 834 -56.72 -19.05 20.18
N GLY A 835 -57.61 -20.01 20.00
CA GLY A 835 -57.72 -21.20 20.84
C GLY A 835 -58.59 -22.28 20.20
N PRO A 836 -58.90 -23.37 20.93
CA PRO A 836 -59.59 -24.52 20.36
C PRO A 836 -60.96 -24.21 19.74
N LYS A 837 -61.58 -23.08 20.11
CA LYS A 837 -62.91 -22.64 19.66
C LYS A 837 -62.93 -21.24 19.04
N GLU A 838 -61.78 -20.57 18.93
CA GLU A 838 -61.70 -19.22 18.35
C GLU A 838 -60.42 -19.04 17.54
N THR A 839 -60.51 -18.29 16.46
CA THR A 839 -59.34 -17.87 15.69
C THR A 839 -58.65 -16.67 16.34
N GLY A 840 -57.51 -16.23 15.82
CA GLY A 840 -56.84 -15.03 16.29
C GLY A 840 -57.76 -13.81 16.25
N GLN A 841 -57.68 -12.98 17.29
CA GLN A 841 -58.56 -11.82 17.46
C GLN A 841 -57.74 -10.56 17.69
N LEU A 842 -58.23 -9.43 17.19
CA LEU A 842 -57.91 -8.12 17.74
C LEU A 842 -59.02 -7.75 18.73
N VAL A 843 -58.65 -7.58 19.99
CA VAL A 843 -59.55 -7.24 21.08
C VAL A 843 -59.18 -5.90 21.72
N LYS A 844 -60.19 -5.25 22.27
CA LYS A 844 -60.06 -4.00 23.02
C LYS A 844 -60.46 -4.24 24.46
N ILE A 845 -59.61 -3.82 25.38
CA ILE A 845 -59.76 -4.02 26.82
C ILE A 845 -59.77 -2.66 27.52
N ASP A 846 -60.74 -2.47 28.42
CA ASP A 846 -60.71 -1.38 29.40
C ASP A 846 -59.68 -1.73 30.50
N PRO A 847 -58.57 -0.99 30.64
CA PRO A 847 -57.54 -1.34 31.63
C PRO A 847 -58.01 -1.19 33.09
N LYS A 848 -59.13 -0.50 33.35
CA LYS A 848 -59.72 -0.34 34.69
C LYS A 848 -60.76 -1.40 35.01
N THR A 849 -61.66 -1.66 34.07
CA THR A 849 -62.78 -2.60 34.31
C THR A 849 -62.51 -4.01 33.79
N LEU A 850 -61.43 -4.20 33.03
CA LEU A 850 -61.07 -5.44 32.34
C LEU A 850 -62.14 -5.98 31.38
N LYS A 851 -63.06 -5.10 30.93
CA LYS A 851 -64.09 -5.48 29.96
C LYS A 851 -63.46 -5.62 28.58
N LYS A 852 -63.70 -6.75 27.92
CA LYS A 852 -63.20 -7.10 26.59
C LYS A 852 -64.26 -6.93 25.52
N GLU A 853 -63.87 -6.36 24.39
CA GLU A 853 -64.65 -6.24 23.16
C GLU A 853 -63.83 -6.84 22.01
N VAL A 854 -64.40 -7.77 21.24
CA VAL A 854 -63.73 -8.32 20.04
C VAL A 854 -64.00 -7.39 18.86
N LEU A 855 -62.95 -6.86 18.23
CA LEU A 855 -63.05 -5.91 17.12
C LEU A 855 -62.88 -6.56 15.75
N LEU A 856 -62.01 -7.57 15.65
CA LEU A 856 -61.73 -8.28 14.40
C LEU A 856 -61.35 -9.73 14.72
N ASN A 857 -61.91 -10.68 13.98
CA ASN A 857 -61.65 -12.12 14.16
C ASN A 857 -61.71 -12.92 12.85
N ASN A 858 -61.77 -12.27 11.69
CA ASN A 858 -61.70 -12.94 10.39
C ASN A 858 -61.22 -11.99 9.29
N PHE A 859 -60.66 -12.56 8.23
CA PHE A 859 -60.37 -11.90 6.96
C PHE A 859 -61.36 -12.40 5.90
N TYR A 860 -62.43 -11.64 5.64
CA TYR A 860 -63.49 -12.05 4.70
C TYR A 860 -64.01 -13.48 4.97
N GLN A 861 -64.38 -13.77 6.23
CA GLN A 861 -64.82 -15.08 6.73
C GLN A 861 -63.73 -16.17 6.81
N GLN A 862 -62.50 -15.89 6.34
CA GLN A 862 -61.37 -16.76 6.61
C GLN A 862 -60.88 -16.52 8.03
N PRO A 863 -60.62 -17.58 8.82
CA PRO A 863 -59.98 -17.40 10.12
C PRO A 863 -58.57 -16.80 9.93
N PHE A 864 -58.03 -16.11 10.94
CA PHE A 864 -56.61 -15.78 11.01
C PHE A 864 -55.78 -17.00 11.45
N LEU A 865 -54.49 -17.00 11.12
CA LEU A 865 -53.55 -18.06 11.52
C LEU A 865 -53.24 -18.02 13.02
N GLY A 866 -53.12 -16.81 13.57
CA GLY A 866 -52.70 -16.50 14.94
C GLY A 866 -51.92 -15.19 14.94
N PHE A 867 -52.45 -14.15 15.58
CA PHE A 867 -51.78 -12.85 15.55
C PHE A 867 -50.65 -12.80 16.57
N ASN A 868 -49.46 -12.41 16.10
CA ASN A 868 -48.29 -12.29 16.97
C ASN A 868 -48.13 -10.86 17.51
N TYR A 869 -48.04 -9.85 16.64
CA TYR A 869 -47.77 -8.46 17.04
C TYR A 869 -48.79 -7.46 16.49
N LEU A 870 -48.89 -6.32 17.19
CA LEU A 870 -49.57 -5.13 16.69
C LEU A 870 -48.87 -3.82 17.01
N ASP A 871 -49.13 -2.84 16.15
CA ASP A 871 -48.88 -1.42 16.39
C ASP A 871 -50.03 -0.56 15.83
N VAL A 872 -50.08 0.72 16.23
CA VAL A 872 -51.12 1.67 15.82
C VAL A 872 -50.50 2.94 15.24
N ASP A 873 -50.87 3.28 14.01
CA ASP A 873 -50.40 4.51 13.38
C ASP A 873 -51.07 5.78 13.95
N ARG A 874 -50.54 6.96 13.61
CA ARG A 874 -51.10 8.25 14.04
C ARG A 874 -52.57 8.45 13.66
N GLN A 875 -53.03 7.81 12.59
CA GLN A 875 -54.41 7.90 12.12
C GLN A 875 -55.35 6.92 12.86
N GLY A 876 -54.80 6.07 13.73
CA GLY A 876 -55.53 5.08 14.51
C GLY A 876 -55.80 3.78 13.77
N ASN A 877 -55.09 3.50 12.66
CA ASN A 877 -55.18 2.20 12.00
C ASN A 877 -54.26 1.19 12.68
N PHE A 878 -54.70 -0.05 12.73
CA PHE A 878 -53.94 -1.14 13.33
C PHE A 878 -53.10 -1.82 12.27
N TRP A 879 -51.86 -2.16 12.63
CA TRP A 879 -50.97 -2.95 11.81
C TRP A 879 -50.68 -4.23 12.57
N LEU A 880 -51.07 -5.36 12.00
CA LEU A 880 -51.12 -6.65 12.69
C LEU A 880 -50.26 -7.65 11.94
N THR A 881 -49.51 -8.48 12.65
CA THR A 881 -48.82 -9.62 12.05
C THR A 881 -49.56 -10.92 12.36
N ASP A 882 -49.88 -11.68 11.32
CA ASP A 882 -50.55 -12.98 11.40
C ASP A 882 -49.53 -14.07 11.05
N SER A 883 -49.20 -14.89 12.05
CA SER A 883 -48.10 -15.84 12.02
C SER A 883 -48.62 -17.28 12.11
N LYS A 884 -47.78 -18.27 11.81
CA LYS A 884 -48.19 -19.69 11.93
C LYS A 884 -48.23 -20.19 13.38
N SER A 885 -48.00 -19.33 14.38
CA SER A 885 -47.91 -19.71 15.81
C SER A 885 -49.11 -20.52 16.30
N GLY A 886 -50.33 -20.05 16.06
CA GLY A 886 -51.56 -20.71 16.50
C GLY A 886 -51.72 -22.11 15.92
N TYR A 887 -51.70 -22.24 14.59
CA TYR A 887 -51.84 -23.55 13.92
C TYR A 887 -50.61 -24.45 14.15
N GLY A 888 -49.41 -23.88 14.02
CA GLY A 888 -48.13 -24.58 14.12
C GLY A 888 -47.86 -25.19 15.50
N ARG A 889 -48.50 -24.67 16.55
CA ARG A 889 -48.47 -25.20 17.92
C ARG A 889 -49.70 -26.02 18.31
N ASP A 890 -50.55 -26.38 17.34
CA ASP A 890 -51.83 -27.11 17.56
C ASP A 890 -52.81 -26.38 18.50
N ILE A 891 -52.71 -25.05 18.63
CA ILE A 891 -53.61 -24.22 19.46
C ILE A 891 -54.98 -24.09 18.80
N VAL A 892 -55.00 -23.99 17.47
CA VAL A 892 -56.21 -23.94 16.65
C VAL A 892 -56.30 -25.19 15.74
N PRO A 893 -57.49 -25.80 15.59
CA PRO A 893 -57.64 -27.09 14.90
C PRO A 893 -57.84 -26.99 13.37
N PHE A 894 -57.66 -25.81 12.76
CA PHE A 894 -57.95 -25.58 11.35
C PHE A 894 -56.71 -25.13 10.57
N ALA A 895 -56.51 -25.68 9.37
CA ALA A 895 -55.45 -25.28 8.44
C ALA A 895 -55.96 -24.19 7.49
N ASN A 896 -55.20 -23.12 7.32
CA ASN A 896 -55.63 -21.93 6.58
C ASN A 896 -54.89 -21.81 5.22
N PRO A 897 -55.53 -21.33 4.14
CA PRO A 897 -54.87 -21.11 2.84
C PRO A 897 -53.86 -19.94 2.78
N THR A 898 -53.76 -19.07 3.78
CA THR A 898 -52.94 -17.85 3.69
C THR A 898 -51.52 -18.04 4.24
N ASN A 899 -50.54 -17.42 3.59
CA ASN A 899 -49.17 -17.33 4.11
C ASN A 899 -49.10 -16.37 5.31
N PRO A 900 -48.02 -16.39 6.12
CA PRO A 900 -47.76 -15.40 7.15
C PRO A 900 -47.84 -13.98 6.58
N THR A 901 -48.69 -13.15 7.16
CA THR A 901 -49.17 -11.92 6.52
C THR A 901 -49.17 -10.75 7.49
N VAL A 902 -48.80 -9.58 6.97
CA VAL A 902 -48.99 -8.30 7.66
C VAL A 902 -50.26 -7.66 7.12
N TYR A 903 -51.16 -7.30 8.03
CA TYR A 903 -52.41 -6.62 7.74
C TYR A 903 -52.36 -5.17 8.20
N ARG A 904 -52.92 -4.27 7.38
CA ARG A 904 -53.37 -2.96 7.82
C ARG A 904 -54.88 -3.00 8.00
N VAL A 905 -55.36 -2.66 9.18
CA VAL A 905 -56.79 -2.62 9.53
C VAL A 905 -57.20 -1.17 9.77
N ASP A 906 -58.15 -0.69 8.97
CA ASP A 906 -58.68 0.66 9.13
C ASP A 906 -59.39 0.81 10.48
N GLY A 907 -58.93 1.76 11.30
CA GLY A 907 -59.39 1.90 12.69
C GLY A 907 -60.85 2.35 12.85
N LYS A 908 -61.50 2.82 11.79
CA LYS A 908 -62.90 3.28 11.81
C LYS A 908 -63.85 2.22 11.28
N THR A 909 -63.45 1.53 10.21
CA THR A 909 -64.28 0.55 9.51
C THR A 909 -63.97 -0.89 9.89
N MET A 910 -62.88 -1.12 10.61
CA MET A 910 -62.33 -2.45 10.97
C MET A 910 -62.08 -3.34 9.75
N ARG A 911 -61.83 -2.75 8.58
CA ARG A 911 -61.55 -3.50 7.34
C ARG A 911 -60.07 -3.86 7.24
N PRO A 912 -59.70 -5.15 7.22
CA PRO A 912 -58.33 -5.59 7.01
C PRO A 912 -57.93 -5.54 5.52
N LYS A 913 -56.67 -5.18 5.28
CA LYS A 913 -56.00 -5.21 3.97
C LYS A 913 -54.63 -5.88 4.14
N VAL A 914 -54.34 -6.86 3.30
CA VAL A 914 -53.00 -7.45 3.19
C VAL A 914 -52.04 -6.41 2.63
N VAL A 915 -50.91 -6.20 3.32
CA VAL A 915 -49.89 -5.21 2.92
C VAL A 915 -48.50 -5.80 2.71
N HIS A 916 -48.21 -6.95 3.33
CA HIS A 916 -46.94 -7.67 3.15
C HIS A 916 -47.10 -9.15 3.47
N ILE A 917 -46.26 -10.00 2.88
CA ILE A 917 -46.16 -11.45 3.16
C ILE A 917 -44.70 -11.74 3.49
N THR A 918 -44.44 -12.35 4.64
CA THR A 918 -43.08 -12.73 5.07
C THR A 918 -42.71 -14.12 4.54
N THR A 919 -41.41 -14.40 4.41
CA THR A 919 -40.95 -15.73 3.98
C THR A 919 -41.06 -16.77 5.10
N GLY A 920 -40.93 -16.35 6.36
CA GLY A 920 -41.23 -17.13 7.56
C GLY A 920 -42.36 -16.56 8.40
N ASN A 921 -42.27 -16.67 9.72
CA ASN A 921 -43.28 -16.07 10.61
C ASN A 921 -43.23 -14.54 10.56
N ALA A 922 -44.38 -13.91 10.76
CA ALA A 922 -44.48 -12.47 10.89
C ALA A 922 -44.40 -12.10 12.38
N ASN A 923 -43.17 -11.95 12.90
CA ASN A 923 -42.85 -11.87 14.34
C ASN A 923 -42.53 -10.44 14.82
N GLY A 924 -43.19 -9.44 14.27
CA GLY A 924 -43.01 -8.07 14.75
C GLY A 924 -43.56 -7.03 13.78
N VAL A 925 -43.98 -5.91 14.34
CA VAL A 925 -44.33 -4.72 13.56
C VAL A 925 -44.11 -3.50 14.43
N ALA A 926 -43.43 -2.49 13.89
CA ALA A 926 -43.29 -1.21 14.55
C ALA A 926 -43.36 -0.07 13.54
N ILE A 927 -44.03 1.01 13.92
CA ILE A 927 -44.26 2.17 13.07
C ILE A 927 -43.57 3.37 13.68
N ALA A 928 -42.85 4.10 12.83
CA ALA A 928 -42.23 5.36 13.18
C ALA A 928 -42.68 6.47 12.26
N ASP A 929 -42.78 7.66 12.81
CA ASP A 929 -42.95 8.86 12.02
C ASP A 929 -41.58 9.52 11.85
N SER A 930 -41.14 9.63 10.59
CA SER A 930 -39.91 10.34 10.23
C SER A 930 -40.24 11.72 9.65
N GLU A 931 -39.21 12.56 9.50
CA GLU A 931 -39.34 13.86 8.81
C GLU A 931 -39.78 13.72 7.34
N HIS A 932 -39.57 12.54 6.74
CA HIS A 932 -39.89 12.25 5.35
C HIS A 932 -41.20 11.46 5.17
N GLY A 933 -41.94 11.19 6.25
CA GLY A 933 -43.18 10.39 6.23
C GLY A 933 -43.15 9.22 7.21
N GLN A 934 -44.18 8.38 7.16
CA GLN A 934 -44.29 7.23 8.05
C GLN A 934 -43.50 6.03 7.50
N VAL A 935 -42.72 5.40 8.36
CA VAL A 935 -41.91 4.21 8.08
C VAL A 935 -42.42 3.06 8.93
N ILE A 936 -42.53 1.87 8.34
CA ILE A 936 -42.85 0.64 9.06
C ILE A 936 -41.64 -0.30 9.01
N TYR A 937 -41.36 -0.94 10.14
CA TYR A 937 -40.30 -1.91 10.28
C TYR A 937 -40.91 -3.29 10.49
N LEU A 938 -40.51 -4.23 9.65
CA LEU A 938 -41.02 -5.60 9.61
C LEU A 938 -39.84 -6.58 9.62
N PRO A 939 -39.73 -7.46 10.62
CA PRO A 939 -38.77 -8.54 10.61
C PRO A 939 -39.33 -9.70 9.77
N ASP A 940 -38.48 -10.32 8.98
CA ASP A 940 -38.81 -11.58 8.31
C ASP A 940 -38.08 -12.71 9.02
N THR A 941 -38.81 -13.60 9.71
CA THR A 941 -38.23 -14.71 10.47
C THR A 941 -38.38 -16.04 9.72
N GLY A 942 -37.96 -16.04 8.44
CA GLY A 942 -37.76 -17.22 7.59
C GLY A 942 -36.98 -18.36 8.24
N VAL A 943 -36.12 -18.06 9.20
CA VAL A 943 -35.39 -19.07 9.99
C VAL A 943 -36.26 -19.88 10.97
N SER A 944 -37.47 -19.39 11.27
CA SER A 944 -38.42 -20.00 12.22
C SER A 944 -39.49 -20.80 11.46
N GLU A 945 -39.40 -22.14 11.51
CA GLU A 945 -40.39 -23.04 10.89
C GLU A 945 -41.29 -23.70 11.96
N PHE A 946 -42.57 -23.87 11.63
CA PHE A 946 -43.54 -24.64 12.42
C PHE A 946 -44.02 -25.86 11.61
N LYS A 947 -44.57 -26.87 12.30
CA LYS A 947 -44.96 -28.21 11.81
C LYS A 947 -45.33 -28.33 10.31
N PRO A 948 -44.94 -29.43 9.63
CA PRO A 948 -44.48 -30.70 10.21
C PRO A 948 -43.01 -30.72 10.66
N VAL A 949 -42.26 -29.65 10.43
CA VAL A 949 -40.84 -29.55 10.78
C VAL A 949 -40.67 -28.60 11.98
N SER A 950 -40.15 -29.11 13.09
CA SER A 950 -39.78 -28.32 14.28
C SER A 950 -38.28 -27.98 14.27
N GLN A 951 -37.72 -27.67 13.10
CA GLN A 951 -36.31 -27.37 12.95
C GLN A 951 -36.14 -25.90 12.59
N LYS A 952 -35.18 -25.25 13.24
CA LYS A 952 -34.77 -23.90 12.86
C LYS A 952 -33.98 -24.01 11.54
N ASN A 953 -34.36 -23.23 10.54
CA ASN A 953 -33.70 -23.20 9.24
C ASN A 953 -32.57 -22.16 9.29
N ALA A 954 -31.33 -22.60 9.49
CA ALA A 954 -30.18 -21.70 9.60
C ALA A 954 -29.93 -20.84 8.34
N PHE A 955 -30.54 -21.20 7.20
CA PHE A 955 -30.41 -20.48 5.93
C PHE A 955 -31.64 -19.61 5.61
N GLY A 956 -32.65 -19.59 6.49
CA GLY A 956 -33.84 -18.75 6.32
C GLY A 956 -33.55 -17.25 6.44
N ASN A 957 -34.47 -16.43 5.96
CA ASN A 957 -34.38 -14.98 6.13
C ASN A 957 -34.49 -14.61 7.63
N ARG A 958 -33.70 -13.65 8.07
CA ARG A 958 -33.79 -13.06 9.42
C ARG A 958 -33.69 -11.52 9.40
N GLY A 959 -33.79 -10.92 8.21
CA GLY A 959 -33.61 -9.50 8.02
C GLY A 959 -34.73 -8.66 8.63
N LEU A 960 -34.35 -7.50 9.17
CA LEU A 960 -35.26 -6.41 9.48
C LEU A 960 -35.38 -5.49 8.28
N TYR A 961 -36.61 -5.29 7.79
CA TYR A 961 -36.87 -4.46 6.62
C TYR A 961 -37.62 -3.19 7.01
N ALA A 962 -37.22 -2.07 6.41
CA ALA A 962 -37.93 -0.80 6.49
C ALA A 962 -38.73 -0.55 5.20
N PHE A 963 -39.92 -0.01 5.33
CA PHE A 963 -40.77 0.40 4.20
C PHE A 963 -41.36 1.78 4.44
N ASP A 964 -41.47 2.56 3.38
CA ASP A 964 -42.20 3.82 3.41
C ASP A 964 -43.70 3.54 3.24
N VAL A 965 -44.52 4.13 4.12
CA VAL A 965 -45.98 3.97 4.11
C VAL A 965 -46.60 5.08 3.25
N GLY A 966 -47.03 4.71 2.03
CA GLY A 966 -47.71 5.63 1.11
C GLY A 966 -49.11 6.03 1.58
N GLN A 967 -49.71 7.05 0.94
CA GLN A 967 -50.98 7.67 1.35
C GLN A 967 -52.18 6.70 1.51
N ASN A 968 -52.18 5.55 0.81
CA ASN A 968 -53.23 4.53 0.88
C ASN A 968 -52.86 3.31 1.75
N GLY A 969 -51.83 3.44 2.59
CA GLY A 969 -51.26 2.32 3.34
C GLY A 969 -50.69 1.24 2.41
N ILE A 970 -50.03 1.67 1.33
CA ILE A 970 -49.25 0.80 0.44
C ILE A 970 -47.80 0.91 0.88
N LEU A 971 -47.14 -0.23 1.09
CA LEU A 971 -45.73 -0.26 1.43
C LEU A 971 -44.89 -0.10 0.17
N THR A 972 -43.91 0.78 0.24
CA THR A 972 -42.99 1.09 -0.87
C THR A 972 -41.57 1.18 -0.35
N ASN A 973 -40.59 1.18 -1.27
CA ASN A 973 -39.18 1.40 -0.93
C ASN A 973 -38.67 0.43 0.15
N GLN A 974 -38.84 -0.87 -0.09
CA GLN A 974 -38.33 -1.91 0.80
C GLN A 974 -36.81 -1.82 0.89
N ARG A 975 -36.30 -1.72 2.11
CA ARG A 975 -34.85 -1.66 2.39
C ARG A 975 -34.52 -2.69 3.46
N LEU A 976 -33.52 -3.52 3.22
CA LEU A 976 -32.90 -4.29 4.31
C LEU A 976 -32.23 -3.27 5.23
N LEU A 977 -32.71 -3.18 6.46
CA LEU A 977 -32.21 -2.23 7.43
C LEU A 977 -31.12 -2.85 8.30
N ASN A 978 -31.36 -4.05 8.82
CA ASN A 978 -30.43 -4.71 9.72
C ASN A 978 -30.60 -6.24 9.66
N ASN A 979 -29.58 -6.96 10.12
CA ASN A 979 -29.61 -8.40 10.33
C ASN A 979 -29.21 -8.70 11.79
N PRO A 980 -30.02 -9.44 12.58
CA PRO A 980 -29.78 -9.72 13.99
C PRO A 980 -28.34 -10.16 14.31
N ILE A 981 -27.82 -9.69 15.44
CA ILE A 981 -26.49 -10.07 15.92
C ILE A 981 -26.41 -11.58 16.21
N GLY A 982 -27.47 -12.12 16.80
CA GLY A 982 -27.75 -13.54 16.96
C GLY A 982 -29.24 -13.82 16.80
N TYR A 983 -29.62 -15.08 16.64
CA TYR A 983 -31.03 -15.50 16.56
C TYR A 983 -31.81 -14.82 15.41
N PHE A 984 -33.04 -14.41 15.67
CA PHE A 984 -33.89 -13.61 14.80
C PHE A 984 -34.69 -12.60 15.63
N TYR A 985 -35.19 -11.54 14.99
CA TYR A 985 -35.99 -10.54 15.70
C TYR A 985 -37.43 -11.02 15.96
N ASP A 986 -37.79 -11.08 17.23
CA ASP A 986 -39.16 -11.32 17.71
C ASP A 986 -39.55 -10.18 18.63
N GLY A 987 -40.47 -9.35 18.16
CA GLY A 987 -40.84 -8.08 18.80
C GLY A 987 -39.95 -6.90 18.43
N LEU A 988 -40.61 -5.78 18.11
CA LEU A 988 -39.99 -4.51 17.72
C LEU A 988 -40.72 -3.35 18.38
N ARG A 989 -39.96 -2.34 18.82
CA ARG A 989 -40.50 -1.03 19.20
C ARG A 989 -39.63 0.09 18.67
N VAL A 990 -40.24 1.24 18.41
CA VAL A 990 -39.52 2.46 18.03
C VAL A 990 -39.73 3.54 19.07
N SER A 991 -38.63 4.14 19.51
CA SER A 991 -38.68 5.28 20.42
C SER A 991 -39.20 6.55 19.73
N ARG A 992 -39.52 7.59 20.51
CA ARG A 992 -39.93 8.89 19.97
C ARG A 992 -38.87 9.54 19.07
N ASN A 993 -37.60 9.22 19.29
CA ASN A 993 -36.48 9.78 18.54
C ASN A 993 -36.10 8.89 17.34
N GLY A 994 -36.88 7.85 17.03
CA GLY A 994 -36.65 6.97 15.88
C GLY A 994 -35.78 5.76 16.14
N TRP A 995 -35.10 5.67 17.29
CA TRP A 995 -34.30 4.47 17.64
C TRP A 995 -35.15 3.22 17.70
N ILE A 996 -34.71 2.17 17.03
CA ILE A 996 -35.39 0.89 16.96
C ILE A 996 -34.80 -0.01 18.04
N PHE A 997 -35.67 -0.68 18.78
CA PHE A 997 -35.30 -1.68 19.76
C PHE A 997 -35.93 -3.00 19.31
N ALA A 998 -35.11 -4.05 19.20
CA ALA A 998 -35.49 -5.33 18.58
C ALA A 998 -35.10 -6.50 19.48
N GLY A 999 -36.04 -7.40 19.81
CA GLY A 999 -35.78 -8.56 20.66
C GLY A 999 -35.03 -9.64 19.89
N ALA A 1000 -33.83 -10.04 20.33
CA ALA A 1000 -32.89 -10.86 19.57
C ALA A 1000 -32.50 -12.18 20.28
N GLY A 1001 -33.47 -12.86 20.89
CA GLY A 1001 -33.21 -14.09 21.65
C GLY A 1001 -32.65 -13.83 23.05
N ASP A 1002 -31.37 -13.50 23.18
CA ASP A 1002 -30.68 -13.31 24.48
C ASP A 1002 -30.70 -11.85 25.00
N GLY A 1003 -31.17 -10.91 24.18
CA GLY A 1003 -31.18 -9.49 24.51
C GLY A 1003 -32.03 -8.60 23.61
N VAL A 1004 -31.82 -7.30 23.75
CA VAL A 1004 -32.41 -6.22 22.93
C VAL A 1004 -31.31 -5.56 22.10
N ASP A 1005 -31.39 -5.66 20.79
CA ASP A 1005 -30.56 -4.85 19.90
C ASP A 1005 -31.13 -3.44 19.79
N VAL A 1006 -30.27 -2.43 19.92
CA VAL A 1006 -30.60 -1.02 19.68
C VAL A 1006 -30.02 -0.61 18.34
N ILE A 1007 -30.89 -0.27 17.41
CA ILE A 1007 -30.55 -0.08 16.00
C ILE A 1007 -30.77 1.38 15.61
N ASP A 1008 -29.78 1.94 14.92
CA ASP A 1008 -29.87 3.25 14.30
C ASP A 1008 -30.75 3.19 13.04
N PRO A 1009 -31.89 3.90 13.00
CA PRO A 1009 -32.79 3.88 11.85
C PRO A 1009 -32.18 4.50 10.58
N GLY A 1010 -31.18 5.36 10.71
CA GLY A 1010 -30.54 6.06 9.58
C GLY A 1010 -29.44 5.24 8.92
N THR A 1011 -28.61 4.58 9.71
CA THR A 1011 -27.48 3.77 9.22
C THR A 1011 -27.80 2.28 9.11
N GLY A 1012 -28.82 1.81 9.83
CA GLY A 1012 -29.13 0.38 9.94
C GLY A 1012 -28.18 -0.40 10.85
N LEU A 1013 -27.21 0.24 11.50
CA LEU A 1013 -26.24 -0.43 12.37
C LEU A 1013 -26.83 -0.73 13.75
N ALA A 1014 -26.51 -1.91 14.28
CA ALA A 1014 -26.76 -2.22 15.70
C ALA A 1014 -25.70 -1.49 16.54
N LEU A 1015 -26.15 -0.56 17.39
CA LEU A 1015 -25.28 0.26 18.23
C LEU A 1015 -24.82 -0.50 19.48
N GLY A 1016 -25.65 -1.41 19.99
CA GLY A 1016 -25.37 -2.23 21.16
C GLY A 1016 -26.54 -3.15 21.50
N THR A 1017 -26.28 -4.09 22.41
CA THR A 1017 -27.25 -5.07 22.90
C THR A 1017 -27.40 -4.94 24.41
N ILE A 1018 -28.65 -4.81 24.88
CA ILE A 1018 -29.01 -4.89 26.30
C ILE A 1018 -29.24 -6.37 26.63
N ARG A 1019 -28.39 -6.94 27.49
CA ARG A 1019 -28.45 -8.35 27.87
C ARG A 1019 -29.29 -8.53 29.13
N ILE A 1020 -30.25 -9.44 29.05
CA ILE A 1020 -31.15 -9.74 30.17
C ILE A 1020 -31.13 -11.23 30.57
N GLY A 1021 -30.16 -12.00 30.03
CA GLY A 1021 -29.91 -13.40 30.38
C GLY A 1021 -30.94 -14.36 29.78
N GLY A 1022 -30.77 -14.72 28.52
CA GLY A 1022 -31.68 -15.62 27.80
C GLY A 1022 -31.05 -16.97 27.46
N GLY A 1023 -31.29 -17.99 28.29
CA GLY A 1023 -31.05 -19.40 27.96
C GLY A 1023 -32.36 -20.15 27.90
N GLU A 1024 -32.69 -20.71 26.73
CA GLU A 1024 -33.82 -21.59 26.37
C GLU A 1024 -35.26 -21.13 26.63
N ASN A 1025 -35.54 -20.12 27.47
CA ASN A 1025 -36.91 -19.81 27.90
C ASN A 1025 -37.17 -18.33 28.22
N VAL A 1026 -36.86 -17.38 27.33
CA VAL A 1026 -37.34 -15.99 27.48
C VAL A 1026 -37.88 -15.45 26.17
N ALA A 1027 -39.12 -14.94 26.18
CA ALA A 1027 -39.63 -14.06 25.13
C ALA A 1027 -39.41 -12.62 25.59
N LEU A 1028 -38.88 -11.80 24.68
CA LEU A 1028 -38.27 -10.52 25.01
C LEU A 1028 -39.01 -9.42 24.27
N GLU A 1029 -40.15 -9.01 24.83
CA GLU A 1029 -40.95 -7.93 24.25
C GLU A 1029 -40.76 -6.63 25.06
N GLN A 1030 -40.57 -5.52 24.35
CA GLN A 1030 -40.14 -4.26 24.94
C GLN A 1030 -41.31 -3.30 25.15
N GLN A 1031 -41.31 -2.61 26.28
CA GLN A 1031 -42.11 -1.43 26.53
C GLN A 1031 -41.19 -0.33 27.05
N ILE A 1032 -40.59 0.42 26.13
CA ILE A 1032 -40.04 1.73 26.48
C ILE A 1032 -41.22 2.68 26.42
N ALA A 1033 -41.78 2.95 27.61
CA ALA A 1033 -42.69 4.07 27.80
C ALA A 1033 -42.13 5.28 27.06
N LYS A 1034 -43.01 6.07 26.44
CA LYS A 1034 -42.72 7.35 25.76
C LYS A 1034 -42.04 8.37 26.72
N VAL A 1035 -40.86 8.04 27.19
CA VAL A 1035 -40.05 8.69 28.21
C VAL A 1035 -38.96 9.41 27.44
N LYS A 1036 -38.80 10.70 27.74
CA LYS A 1036 -37.53 11.37 27.43
C LYS A 1036 -36.46 10.57 28.16
N ILE A 1037 -35.67 9.80 27.43
CA ILE A 1037 -34.44 9.25 27.96
C ILE A 1037 -33.53 10.44 28.30
#